data_AF-A0A974Z891-F1
#
_entry.id   AF-A0A974Z891-F1
#
_cell.length_a   1.000
_cell.length_b   1.000
_cell.length_c   1.000
_cell.angle_alpha   90.00
_cell.angle_beta   90.00
_cell.angle_gamma   90.00
#
_symmetry.space_group_name_H-M   'P 1'
#
loop_
_entity.id
_entity.type
_entity.pdbx_description
1 polymer ?
#
loop_
_entity_poly.entity_id
_entity_poly.type
_entity_poly.pdbx_seq_one_letter_code
_entity_poly.pdbx_strand_id
1 'polypeptide(L)'
;MADKQNRSTDTGAAVAVDDPAKVRNVVLVGPSGSGKTTLTEALLAASGTVPRAGSVVEGTTVCDHDPAAVRQQRSVGLSVAPVMHQGHKINLIDTPGYADFVGELRAGLRAADAALFVVCAAEGVDAATVAVWDECASVGMPRAVVVSRLDHHRADALAEIAACQAAFGAGVLPLYLPASEGLVGLITQRYFDYSAGYPPRVGEPDPADLDGLTEARNELIEGIIAESEDETLMERYLGGEEISEETLIADLETAVARGSFHPVIPVCATSGIGLAEVLDGIVRAFPSPLEHTPPGVTTPDGGEHGALTADPGGPLAAEVVRTAVDSYVGRVSLVRVFSGTLRPENAVHVSGHGLAERGHEDHDADERVAHLYSPLGSSLREVPFCVAGDLCALTKVGSAETGDTVSSPDDPLVMKPWRMPEPLLPVAIVAKTRSDEDTLSRNLSRLVAGDPTLRLDRNAETGQLVLWCMGEAHADVVLSRLRAGGAEVDTEPVRISLRSTFAKPARGHGRHVKQSGGHGQFAVCDIEVEPLPRGGGFEFVDKVVGGSVPHQFIPSVEKGVRAQLKRGLLDGHPVVDVRVTLVDGKAHSVDSSDAAFQTAGALALREAAAASRITLLEPLDTVDITLPDEHLGTVLGDLSSRRGRVLGTESGEGGRTVIHTEIPAAELLRYAIDLRSLTSGTATFTRHHARFEPLPEGAAVPT
;
A
#
# COMPACT_ATOMS: atom_id res chain seq x y z
N MET A 1 -33.41 26.74 41.03
CA MET A 1 -33.57 25.27 41.09
C MET A 1 -32.89 24.76 39.85
N ALA A 2 -31.65 24.27 40.01
CA ALA A 2 -30.80 23.85 38.90
C ALA A 2 -30.97 22.34 38.72
N ASP A 3 -31.40 21.94 37.53
CA ASP A 3 -31.49 20.55 37.12
C ASP A 3 -30.07 19.98 36.99
N LYS A 4 -29.67 19.18 37.98
CA LYS A 4 -28.55 18.25 37.87
C LYS A 4 -29.00 17.08 37.01
N GLN A 5 -28.92 17.24 35.68
CA GLN A 5 -28.97 16.07 34.81
C GLN A 5 -27.67 15.27 34.95
N ASN A 6 -27.88 14.03 35.34
CA ASN A 6 -26.92 13.00 35.65
C ASN A 6 -26.11 12.64 34.39
N ARG A 7 -24.95 13.27 34.17
CA ARG A 7 -23.92 12.76 33.24
C ARG A 7 -23.29 11.52 33.87
N SER A 8 -23.95 10.38 33.69
CA SER A 8 -23.33 9.07 33.79
C SER A 8 -22.37 8.93 32.61
N THR A 9 -21.12 9.35 32.79
CA THR A 9 -20.02 9.04 31.86
C THR A 9 -19.77 7.54 31.94
N ASP A 10 -20.31 6.78 31.00
CA ASP A 10 -20.07 5.36 30.83
C ASP A 10 -18.66 5.17 30.27
N THR A 11 -17.66 5.19 31.15
CA THR A 11 -16.25 5.05 30.78
C THR A 11 -16.02 3.64 30.21
N GLY A 12 -15.92 3.54 28.88
CA GLY A 12 -15.46 2.34 28.19
C GLY A 12 -16.51 1.41 27.60
N ALA A 13 -17.82 1.73 27.68
CA ALA A 13 -18.83 0.95 26.96
C ALA A 13 -18.66 1.11 25.44
N ALA A 14 -18.84 0.02 24.69
CA ALA A 14 -18.88 0.08 23.23
C ALA A 14 -20.12 0.87 22.80
N VAL A 15 -19.97 1.86 21.92
CA VAL A 15 -21.11 2.61 21.41
C VAL A 15 -21.38 2.19 19.97
N ALA A 16 -22.55 1.57 19.79
CA ALA A 16 -23.16 1.37 18.48
C ALA A 16 -24.06 2.58 18.19
N VAL A 17 -24.01 3.06 16.96
CA VAL A 17 -24.87 4.14 16.46
C VAL A 17 -25.82 3.53 15.44
N ASP A 18 -27.10 3.90 15.51
CA ASP A 18 -28.17 3.40 14.63
C ASP A 18 -28.45 4.32 13.43
N ASP A 19 -27.98 5.55 13.49
CA ASP A 19 -28.15 6.59 12.48
C ASP A 19 -26.81 6.95 11.80
N PRO A 20 -26.63 6.66 10.50
CA PRO A 20 -25.41 7.01 9.76
C PRO A 20 -25.07 8.49 9.81
N ALA A 21 -26.05 9.39 9.94
CA ALA A 21 -25.82 10.84 10.03
C ALA A 21 -24.98 11.22 11.26
N LYS A 22 -24.95 10.35 12.28
CA LYS A 22 -24.20 10.55 13.53
C LYS A 22 -22.82 9.91 13.52
N VAL A 23 -22.35 9.41 12.39
CA VAL A 23 -21.01 8.84 12.24
C VAL A 23 -20.09 9.85 11.53
N ARG A 24 -18.83 9.92 11.96
CA ARG A 24 -17.76 10.64 11.27
C ARG A 24 -16.54 9.73 11.20
N ASN A 25 -16.11 9.37 10.00
CA ASN A 25 -14.90 8.57 9.81
C ASN A 25 -13.77 9.47 9.34
N VAL A 26 -12.78 9.70 10.20
CA VAL A 26 -11.72 10.68 9.97
C VAL A 26 -10.37 10.01 10.02
N VAL A 27 -9.67 10.03 8.89
CA VAL A 27 -8.30 9.52 8.81
C VAL A 27 -7.28 10.62 9.09
N LEU A 28 -6.30 10.33 9.94
CA LEU A 28 -5.18 11.23 10.21
C LEU A 28 -4.05 10.91 9.24
N VAL A 29 -3.62 11.91 8.48
CA VAL A 29 -2.62 11.80 7.40
C VAL A 29 -1.49 12.78 7.66
N GLY A 30 -0.26 12.44 7.28
CA GLY A 30 0.87 13.36 7.36
C GLY A 30 2.20 12.65 7.65
N PRO A 31 3.31 13.39 7.71
CA PRO A 31 4.65 12.82 7.82
C PRO A 31 4.88 12.00 9.10
N SER A 32 5.85 11.09 9.07
CA SER A 32 6.31 10.43 10.29
C SER A 32 6.81 11.47 11.30
N GLY A 33 6.35 11.40 12.55
CA GLY A 33 6.73 12.36 13.59
C GLY A 33 5.87 13.63 13.66
N SER A 34 4.91 13.83 12.74
CA SER A 34 4.01 14.99 12.75
C SER A 34 3.03 15.02 13.93
N GLY A 35 2.99 13.96 14.75
CA GLY A 35 2.17 13.91 15.97
C GLY A 35 0.77 13.34 15.79
N LYS A 36 0.47 12.65 14.67
CA LYS A 36 -0.82 11.95 14.43
C LYS A 36 -1.25 11.07 15.60
N THR A 37 -0.44 10.07 15.96
CA THR A 37 -0.73 9.17 17.06
C THR A 37 -0.88 9.91 18.39
N THR A 38 0.01 10.88 18.67
CA THR A 38 -0.09 11.71 19.88
C THR A 38 -1.38 12.53 19.93
N LEU A 39 -1.83 13.05 18.79
CA LEU A 39 -3.11 13.75 18.67
C LEU A 39 -4.28 12.80 18.93
N THR A 40 -4.27 11.61 18.32
CA THR A 40 -5.29 10.58 18.57
C THR A 40 -5.37 10.22 20.05
N GLU A 41 -4.24 9.98 20.72
CA GLU A 41 -4.19 9.71 22.17
C GLU A 41 -4.76 10.86 23.00
N ALA A 42 -4.44 12.10 22.62
CA ALA A 42 -4.94 13.29 23.32
C ALA A 42 -6.46 13.47 23.13
N LEU A 43 -7.00 13.22 21.93
CA LEU A 43 -8.44 13.25 21.66
C LEU A 43 -9.19 12.13 22.40
N LEU A 44 -8.60 10.94 22.51
CA LEU A 44 -9.15 9.83 23.30
C LEU A 44 -9.23 10.20 24.78
N ALA A 45 -8.21 10.86 25.32
CA ALA A 45 -8.21 11.32 26.71
C ALA A 45 -9.19 12.49 26.93
N ALA A 46 -9.22 13.45 26.01
CA ALA A 46 -10.09 14.62 26.06
C ALA A 46 -11.59 14.26 25.97
N SER A 47 -11.94 13.22 25.22
CA SER A 47 -13.30 12.66 25.16
C SER A 47 -13.66 11.79 26.38
N GLY A 48 -12.68 11.45 27.23
CA GLY A 48 -12.86 10.51 28.34
C GLY A 48 -12.96 9.04 27.92
N THR A 49 -12.64 8.73 26.65
CA THR A 49 -12.60 7.35 26.14
C THR A 49 -11.51 6.54 26.83
N VAL A 50 -10.37 7.18 27.11
CA VAL A 50 -9.30 6.64 27.96
C VAL A 50 -9.03 7.60 29.12
N PRO A 51 -8.56 7.10 30.29
CA PRO A 51 -8.32 7.96 31.45
C PRO A 51 -7.12 8.90 31.29
N ARG A 52 -6.12 8.51 30.47
CA ARG A 52 -4.96 9.33 30.13
C ARG A 52 -4.49 9.01 28.72
N ALA A 53 -3.88 9.99 28.05
CA ALA A 53 -3.19 9.78 26.78
C ALA A 53 -1.98 8.85 26.96
N GLY A 54 -1.80 7.90 26.03
CA GLY A 54 -0.60 7.08 25.95
C GLY A 54 0.61 7.86 25.42
N SER A 55 1.79 7.24 25.52
CA SER A 55 3.05 7.80 25.02
C SER A 55 3.71 6.86 24.02
N VAL A 56 4.07 7.40 22.85
CA VAL A 56 4.83 6.67 21.82
C VAL A 56 6.18 6.22 22.38
N VAL A 57 6.82 7.07 23.19
CA VAL A 57 8.14 6.77 23.75
C VAL A 57 8.07 5.64 24.77
N GLU A 58 7.00 5.61 25.57
CA GLU A 58 6.78 4.57 26.58
C GLU A 58 6.13 3.29 25.98
N GLY A 59 5.71 3.31 24.72
CA GLY A 59 5.00 2.20 24.09
C GLY A 59 3.62 1.93 24.70
N THR A 60 2.94 2.97 25.18
CA THR A 60 1.66 2.86 25.91
C THR A 60 0.45 3.41 25.15
N THR A 61 0.64 3.79 23.88
CA THR A 61 -0.44 4.25 23.01
C THR A 61 -1.43 3.13 22.71
N VAL A 62 -2.70 3.49 22.55
CA VAL A 62 -3.78 2.62 22.08
C VAL A 62 -3.54 2.18 20.64
N CYS A 63 -3.15 3.12 19.77
CA CYS A 63 -3.08 2.84 18.33
C CYS A 63 -1.88 1.96 17.95
N ASP A 64 -0.69 2.23 18.50
CA ASP A 64 0.56 1.51 18.20
C ASP A 64 0.83 0.38 19.22
N HIS A 65 0.11 -0.74 19.09
CA HIS A 65 0.27 -1.92 19.95
C HIS A 65 1.06 -3.07 19.29
N ASP A 66 1.38 -2.98 17.99
CA ASP A 66 2.26 -3.93 17.32
C ASP A 66 3.68 -3.83 17.94
N PRO A 67 4.32 -4.94 18.35
CA PRO A 67 5.69 -4.92 18.90
C PRO A 67 6.71 -4.22 17.97
N ALA A 68 6.52 -4.30 16.66
CA ALA A 68 7.37 -3.60 15.71
C ALA A 68 7.16 -2.08 15.77
N ALA A 69 5.91 -1.62 15.93
CA ALA A 69 5.60 -0.20 16.10
C ALA A 69 6.22 0.36 17.37
N VAL A 70 6.05 -0.35 18.49
CA VAL A 70 6.61 0.04 19.81
C VAL A 70 8.13 0.11 19.75
N ARG A 71 8.79 -0.91 19.18
CA ARG A 71 10.26 -0.95 19.08
C ARG A 71 10.82 0.14 18.17
N GLN A 72 10.13 0.44 17.07
CA GLN A 72 10.58 1.43 16.09
C GLN A 72 10.07 2.85 16.43
N GLN A 73 9.24 3.01 17.46
CA GLN A 73 8.59 4.25 17.88
C GLN A 73 7.89 4.98 16.71
N ARG A 74 7.21 4.20 15.87
CA ARG A 74 6.43 4.69 14.73
C ARG A 74 5.29 3.73 14.41
N SER A 75 4.19 4.25 13.91
CA SER A 75 3.09 3.42 13.42
C SER A 75 3.50 2.64 12.17
N VAL A 76 3.16 1.36 12.14
CA VAL A 76 3.45 0.44 11.02
C VAL A 76 2.19 -0.14 10.38
N GLY A 77 1.02 0.22 10.89
CA GLY A 77 -0.24 -0.07 10.22
C GLY A 77 -1.42 0.70 10.81
N LEU A 78 -2.59 0.61 10.19
CA LEU A 78 -3.71 1.49 10.51
C LEU A 78 -4.47 1.05 11.77
N SER A 79 -4.89 1.99 12.60
CA SER A 79 -5.63 1.71 13.83
C SER A 79 -6.88 2.57 13.92
N VAL A 80 -7.95 2.02 14.49
CA VAL A 80 -9.22 2.74 14.64
C VAL A 80 -9.53 2.91 16.11
N ALA A 81 -9.83 4.15 16.49
CA ALA A 81 -10.13 4.55 17.85
C ALA A 81 -11.39 5.43 17.90
N PRO A 82 -12.57 4.83 18.13
CA PRO A 82 -13.84 5.55 18.19
C PRO A 82 -13.98 6.37 19.48
N VAL A 83 -14.42 7.63 19.34
CA VAL A 83 -14.78 8.53 20.45
C VAL A 83 -16.21 9.01 20.31
N MET A 84 -16.87 9.30 21.44
CA MET A 84 -18.19 9.95 21.43
C MET A 84 -18.05 11.43 21.71
N HIS A 85 -18.64 12.25 20.83
CA HIS A 85 -18.65 13.70 21.00
C HIS A 85 -19.98 14.28 20.52
N GLN A 86 -20.64 15.07 21.36
CA GLN A 86 -21.95 15.70 21.04
C GLN A 86 -22.98 14.73 20.42
N GLY A 87 -23.05 13.48 20.90
CA GLY A 87 -23.97 12.47 20.39
C GLY A 87 -23.57 11.81 19.05
N HIS A 88 -22.42 12.19 18.50
CA HIS A 88 -21.82 11.60 17.30
C HIS A 88 -20.70 10.64 17.68
N LYS A 89 -20.55 9.56 16.89
CA LYS A 89 -19.41 8.66 16.97
C LYS A 89 -18.38 9.08 15.93
N ILE A 90 -17.22 9.50 16.40
CA ILE A 90 -16.08 9.84 15.56
C ILE A 90 -15.13 8.66 15.57
N ASN A 91 -14.96 7.99 14.43
CA ASN A 91 -13.95 6.98 14.21
C ASN A 91 -12.66 7.67 13.79
N LEU A 92 -11.73 7.85 14.73
CA LEU A 92 -10.38 8.33 14.43
C LEU A 92 -9.58 7.17 13.84
N ILE A 93 -9.09 7.33 12.61
CA ILE A 93 -8.31 6.32 11.88
C ILE A 93 -6.86 6.83 11.84
N ASP A 94 -6.02 6.31 12.73
CA ASP A 94 -4.59 6.64 12.78
C ASP A 94 -3.84 5.81 11.73
N THR A 95 -3.00 6.46 10.92
CA THR A 95 -2.26 5.80 9.84
C THR A 95 -0.76 6.05 9.92
N PRO A 96 0.06 5.12 9.40
CA PRO A 96 1.50 5.32 9.27
C PRO A 96 1.85 6.55 8.42
N GLY A 97 2.79 7.36 8.89
CA GLY A 97 3.34 8.49 8.13
C GLY A 97 4.60 8.16 7.31
N TYR A 98 5.03 6.90 7.29
CA TYR A 98 6.24 6.48 6.60
C TYR A 98 5.90 5.81 5.26
N ALA A 99 6.54 6.24 4.17
CA ALA A 99 6.18 5.86 2.80
C ALA A 99 6.19 4.34 2.53
N ASP A 100 6.99 3.56 3.25
CA ASP A 100 7.00 2.08 3.12
C ASP A 100 5.67 1.43 3.55
N PHE A 101 4.80 2.15 4.26
CA PHE A 101 3.50 1.67 4.71
C PHE A 101 2.34 2.39 4.01
N VAL A 102 2.55 2.92 2.80
CA VAL A 102 1.50 3.63 2.04
C VAL A 102 0.26 2.75 1.75
N GLY A 103 0.41 1.42 1.72
CA GLY A 103 -0.73 0.50 1.64
C GLY A 103 -1.69 0.62 2.83
N GLU A 104 -1.15 0.76 4.04
CA GLU A 104 -1.92 0.95 5.28
C GLU A 104 -2.56 2.36 5.32
N LEU A 105 -1.87 3.38 4.81
CA LEU A 105 -2.44 4.73 4.63
C LEU A 105 -3.64 4.71 3.66
N ARG A 106 -3.51 4.06 2.50
CA ARG A 106 -4.59 3.95 1.51
C ARG A 106 -5.77 3.13 2.01
N ALA A 107 -5.52 2.08 2.78
CA ALA A 107 -6.57 1.36 3.48
C ALA A 107 -7.32 2.26 4.49
N GLY A 108 -6.60 3.12 5.21
CA GLY A 108 -7.21 4.15 6.07
C GLY A 108 -8.06 5.16 5.31
N LEU A 109 -7.57 5.67 4.17
CA LEU A 109 -8.34 6.55 3.28
C LEU A 109 -9.61 5.88 2.75
N ARG A 110 -9.52 4.59 2.40
CA ARG A 110 -10.69 3.81 1.95
C ARG A 110 -11.73 3.64 3.05
N ALA A 111 -11.29 3.60 4.30
CA ALA A 111 -12.14 3.42 5.48
C ALA A 111 -12.76 4.73 5.98
N ALA A 112 -12.31 5.89 5.49
CA ALA A 112 -12.68 7.21 5.96
C ALA A 112 -13.62 7.95 4.99
N ASP A 113 -14.31 8.94 5.53
CA ASP A 113 -15.14 9.89 4.76
C ASP A 113 -14.46 11.27 4.67
N ALA A 114 -13.48 11.56 5.54
CA ALA A 114 -12.69 12.78 5.50
C ALA A 114 -11.26 12.56 5.99
N ALA A 115 -10.32 13.40 5.55
CA ALA A 115 -8.91 13.34 5.92
C ALA A 115 -8.46 14.58 6.71
N LEU A 116 -7.77 14.35 7.82
CA LEU A 116 -7.16 15.35 8.67
C LEU A 116 -5.64 15.33 8.49
N PHE A 117 -5.11 16.32 7.75
CA PHE A 117 -3.69 16.46 7.48
C PHE A 117 -2.98 17.08 8.68
N VAL A 118 -2.21 16.27 9.41
CA VAL A 118 -1.46 16.69 10.59
C VAL A 118 -0.04 17.07 10.18
N VAL A 119 0.27 18.36 10.26
CA VAL A 119 1.55 18.97 9.90
C VAL A 119 2.18 19.60 11.14
N CYS A 120 3.48 19.44 11.33
CA CYS A 120 4.18 20.00 12.49
C CYS A 120 4.42 21.50 12.28
N ALA A 121 4.15 22.33 13.29
CA ALA A 121 4.35 23.78 13.28
C ALA A 121 5.81 24.27 13.08
N ALA A 122 6.75 23.35 12.84
CA ALA A 122 8.18 23.62 12.81
C ALA A 122 8.93 22.94 11.65
N GLU A 123 8.24 22.21 10.76
CA GLU A 123 8.89 21.34 9.77
C GLU A 123 8.47 21.63 8.32
N GLY A 124 7.50 22.50 8.09
CA GLY A 124 6.96 22.75 6.75
C GLY A 124 6.17 21.55 6.21
N VAL A 125 5.63 21.74 5.01
CA VAL A 125 4.94 20.68 4.26
C VAL A 125 5.91 19.99 3.32
N ASP A 126 6.09 18.67 3.49
CA ASP A 126 6.90 17.88 2.57
C ASP A 126 6.12 17.47 1.31
N ALA A 127 6.86 17.20 0.22
CA ALA A 127 6.25 16.89 -1.07
C ALA A 127 5.53 15.52 -1.09
N ALA A 128 5.86 14.61 -0.17
CA ALA A 128 5.12 13.37 0.01
C ALA A 128 3.71 13.64 0.56
N THR A 129 3.57 14.57 1.51
CA THR A 129 2.27 15.02 2.02
C THR A 129 1.45 15.72 0.94
N VAL A 130 2.08 16.54 0.10
CA VAL A 130 1.42 17.16 -1.07
C VAL A 130 0.90 16.08 -2.04
N ALA A 131 1.70 15.05 -2.33
CA ALA A 131 1.25 13.96 -3.21
C ALA A 131 -0.01 13.24 -2.67
N VAL A 132 -0.08 13.03 -1.34
CA VAL A 132 -1.28 12.46 -0.71
C VAL A 132 -2.45 13.44 -0.72
N TRP A 133 -2.18 14.74 -0.54
CA TRP A 133 -3.19 15.79 -0.67
C TRP A 133 -3.86 15.79 -2.04
N ASP A 134 -3.05 15.67 -3.10
CA ASP A 134 -3.51 15.59 -4.48
C ASP A 134 -4.24 14.26 -4.77
N GLU A 135 -3.78 13.15 -4.20
CA GLU A 135 -4.47 11.86 -4.28
C GLU A 135 -5.89 11.97 -3.71
N CYS A 136 -6.03 12.57 -2.52
CA CYS A 136 -7.33 12.88 -1.92
C CYS A 136 -8.17 13.82 -2.79
N ALA A 137 -7.56 14.82 -3.42
CA ALA A 137 -8.24 15.76 -4.33
C ALA A 137 -8.87 15.01 -5.52
N SER A 138 -8.12 14.08 -6.12
CA SER A 138 -8.53 13.35 -7.32
C SER A 138 -9.77 12.47 -7.12
N VAL A 139 -10.09 12.12 -5.87
CA VAL A 139 -11.27 11.32 -5.49
C VAL A 139 -12.33 12.13 -4.75
N GLY A 140 -12.15 13.46 -4.66
CA GLY A 140 -13.09 14.35 -3.96
C GLY A 140 -13.18 14.10 -2.46
N MET A 141 -12.09 13.64 -1.82
CA MET A 141 -12.06 13.42 -0.37
C MET A 141 -12.07 14.77 0.37
N PRO A 142 -13.04 15.03 1.27
CA PRO A 142 -13.06 16.17 2.18
C PRO A 142 -11.81 16.20 3.06
N ARG A 143 -11.28 17.40 3.30
CA ARG A 143 -9.97 17.59 3.91
C ARG A 143 -9.91 18.78 4.85
N ALA A 144 -9.14 18.65 5.93
CA ALA A 144 -8.73 19.75 6.80
C ALA A 144 -7.27 19.60 7.22
N VAL A 145 -6.71 20.64 7.82
CA VAL A 145 -5.33 20.69 8.30
C VAL A 145 -5.29 20.92 9.80
N VAL A 146 -4.44 20.17 10.48
CA VAL A 146 -4.05 20.41 11.87
C VAL A 146 -2.59 20.81 11.90
N VAL A 147 -2.32 22.00 12.43
CA VAL A 147 -0.96 22.47 12.71
C VAL A 147 -0.61 22.05 14.13
N SER A 148 0.09 20.94 14.25
CA SER A 148 0.41 20.28 15.52
C SER A 148 1.70 20.81 16.16
N ARG A 149 1.95 20.39 17.40
CA ARG A 149 3.20 20.63 18.14
C ARG A 149 3.53 22.11 18.31
N LEU A 150 2.54 22.91 18.71
CA LEU A 150 2.74 24.32 19.08
C LEU A 150 3.72 24.51 20.25
N ASP A 151 3.97 23.45 21.02
CA ASP A 151 4.96 23.41 22.12
C ASP A 151 6.41 23.26 21.65
N HIS A 152 6.64 23.03 20.36
CA HIS A 152 7.99 22.89 19.83
C HIS A 152 8.75 24.22 19.86
N HIS A 153 10.03 24.22 20.27
CA HIS A 153 10.84 25.44 20.41
C HIS A 153 11.05 26.27 19.12
N ARG A 154 10.83 25.66 17.96
CA ARG A 154 10.84 26.32 16.63
C ARG A 154 9.44 26.52 16.05
N ALA A 155 8.38 26.29 16.83
CA ALA A 155 7.03 26.39 16.34
C ALA A 155 6.72 27.83 15.91
N ASP A 156 6.24 27.98 14.69
CA ASP A 156 5.65 29.21 14.18
C ASP A 156 4.38 28.83 13.44
N ALA A 157 3.26 28.82 14.17
CA ALA A 157 1.99 28.34 13.63
C ALA A 157 1.46 29.23 12.51
N LEU A 158 1.69 30.55 12.56
CA LEU A 158 1.25 31.45 11.49
C LEU A 158 2.04 31.21 10.21
N ALA A 159 3.36 31.06 10.32
CA ALA A 159 4.20 30.71 9.18
C ALA A 159 3.83 29.33 8.59
N GLU A 160 3.53 28.35 9.43
CA GLU A 160 3.14 27.01 8.97
C GLU A 160 1.75 27.01 8.30
N ILE A 161 0.78 27.79 8.80
CA ILE A 161 -0.51 27.98 8.12
C ILE A 161 -0.30 28.54 6.71
N ALA A 162 0.54 29.59 6.58
CA ALA A 162 0.87 30.17 5.29
C ALA A 162 1.61 29.17 4.37
N ALA A 163 2.49 28.34 4.92
CA ALA A 163 3.16 27.27 4.17
C ALA A 163 2.17 26.22 3.67
N CYS A 164 1.19 25.83 4.49
CA CYS A 164 0.11 24.94 4.09
C CYS A 164 -0.73 25.56 2.97
N GLN A 165 -1.10 26.83 3.05
CA GLN A 165 -1.83 27.53 1.99
C GLN A 165 -1.03 27.59 0.68
N ALA A 166 0.27 27.85 0.75
CA ALA A 166 1.14 27.85 -0.43
C ALA A 166 1.29 26.46 -1.07
N ALA A 167 1.31 25.39 -0.27
CA ALA A 167 1.48 24.01 -0.74
C ALA A 167 0.19 23.38 -1.25
N PHE A 168 -0.93 23.62 -0.57
CA PHE A 168 -2.21 22.92 -0.80
C PHE A 168 -3.24 23.77 -1.55
N GLY A 169 -3.03 25.09 -1.64
CA GLY A 169 -3.88 26.02 -2.38
C GLY A 169 -4.61 27.04 -1.51
N ALA A 170 -5.20 28.05 -2.18
CA ALA A 170 -5.82 29.20 -1.52
C ALA A 170 -7.01 28.87 -0.62
N GLY A 171 -7.70 27.73 -0.84
CA GLY A 171 -8.82 27.27 0.00
C GLY A 171 -8.41 26.76 1.38
N VAL A 172 -7.11 26.69 1.69
CA VAL A 172 -6.61 26.33 3.02
C VAL A 172 -6.58 27.55 3.92
N LEU A 173 -7.57 27.69 4.80
CA LEU A 173 -7.79 28.88 5.61
C LEU A 173 -8.01 28.54 7.09
N PRO A 174 -7.47 29.34 8.03
CA PRO A 174 -7.61 29.06 9.46
C PRO A 174 -9.04 29.26 9.95
N LEU A 175 -9.56 28.30 10.72
CA LEU A 175 -10.78 28.53 11.53
C LEU A 175 -10.44 29.17 12.87
N TYR A 176 -9.24 28.88 13.36
CA TYR A 176 -8.72 29.34 14.63
C TYR A 176 -7.31 29.85 14.43
N LEU A 177 -6.98 30.94 15.11
CA LEU A 177 -5.62 31.49 15.15
C LEU A 177 -5.04 31.37 16.56
N PRO A 178 -3.72 31.10 16.67
CA PRO A 178 -3.03 31.00 17.96
C PRO A 178 -3.02 32.35 18.68
N ALA A 179 -3.27 32.31 19.98
CA ALA A 179 -3.12 33.42 20.90
C ALA A 179 -2.26 32.96 22.11
N SER A 180 -1.91 33.87 23.02
CA SER A 180 -0.87 33.65 24.05
C SER A 180 -0.97 32.31 24.79
N GLU A 181 -2.14 31.99 25.37
CA GLU A 181 -2.42 30.77 26.14
C GLU A 181 -3.66 30.03 25.58
N GLY A 182 -3.91 30.15 24.27
CA GLY A 182 -5.17 29.67 23.71
C GLY A 182 -5.35 29.90 22.21
N LEU A 183 -6.61 29.89 21.78
CA LEU A 183 -7.02 30.12 20.39
C LEU A 183 -8.09 31.20 20.31
N VAL A 184 -8.13 31.94 19.21
CA VAL A 184 -9.26 32.81 18.85
C VAL A 184 -9.99 32.19 17.66
N GLY A 185 -11.30 31.95 17.80
CA GLY A 185 -12.14 31.45 16.71
C GLY A 185 -12.57 32.58 15.78
N LEU A 186 -12.33 32.44 14.47
CA LEU A 186 -12.61 33.50 13.51
C LEU A 186 -14.11 33.62 13.16
N ILE A 187 -14.84 32.49 13.18
CA ILE A 187 -16.31 32.50 13.00
C ILE A 187 -16.99 33.03 14.27
N THR A 188 -16.70 32.40 15.41
CA THR A 188 -17.38 32.67 16.69
C THR A 188 -16.92 33.97 17.36
N GLN A 189 -15.75 34.50 16.98
CA GLN A 189 -15.10 35.65 17.61
C GLN A 189 -14.94 35.46 19.13
N ARG A 190 -14.67 34.22 19.56
CA ARG A 190 -14.45 33.86 20.98
C ARG A 190 -12.99 33.51 21.22
N TYR A 191 -12.51 33.84 22.42
CA TYR A 191 -11.23 33.37 22.94
C TYR A 191 -11.42 32.08 23.73
N PHE A 192 -10.59 31.08 23.43
CA PHE A 192 -10.55 29.77 24.06
C PHE A 192 -9.28 29.67 24.90
N ASP A 193 -9.40 29.95 26.19
CA ASP A 193 -8.30 29.99 27.16
C ASP A 193 -7.95 28.60 27.70
N TYR A 194 -6.73 28.15 27.43
CA TYR A 194 -6.17 26.87 27.84
C TYR A 194 -5.15 26.98 28.98
N SER A 195 -5.01 28.14 29.62
CA SER A 195 -4.08 28.36 30.74
C SER A 195 -4.34 27.43 31.94
N ALA A 196 -5.57 26.91 32.07
CA ALA A 196 -5.97 25.93 33.08
C ALA A 196 -5.98 24.47 32.58
N GLY A 197 -5.52 24.22 31.35
CA GLY A 197 -5.63 22.94 30.64
C GLY A 197 -6.99 22.73 29.97
N TYR A 198 -7.22 21.52 29.45
CA TYR A 198 -8.48 21.11 28.82
C TYR A 198 -9.56 20.75 29.87
N PRO A 199 -10.85 21.11 29.66
CA PRO A 199 -11.38 21.89 28.53
C PRO A 199 -11.14 23.40 28.69
N PRO A 200 -11.15 24.18 27.58
CA PRO A 200 -10.87 25.61 27.63
C PRO A 200 -11.97 26.39 28.35
N ARG A 201 -11.60 27.57 28.86
CA ARG A 201 -12.57 28.59 29.26
C ARG A 201 -12.86 29.49 28.06
N VAL A 202 -14.13 29.60 27.70
CA VAL A 202 -14.56 30.44 26.57
C VAL A 202 -14.90 31.84 27.07
N GLY A 203 -14.33 32.86 26.45
CA GLY A 203 -14.52 34.27 26.80
C GLY A 203 -14.53 35.19 25.58
N GLU A 204 -14.58 36.48 25.86
CA GLU A 204 -14.37 37.52 24.84
C GLU A 204 -12.86 37.67 24.56
N PRO A 205 -12.44 37.81 23.29
CA PRO A 205 -11.07 38.11 22.93
C PRO A 205 -10.68 39.54 23.36
N ASP A 206 -9.37 39.77 23.57
CA ASP A 206 -8.86 41.12 23.81
C ASP A 206 -9.00 41.93 22.51
N PRO A 207 -9.41 43.22 22.57
CA PRO A 207 -9.42 44.10 21.39
C PRO A 207 -8.11 44.08 20.59
N ALA A 208 -6.95 43.93 21.25
CA ALA A 208 -5.67 43.84 20.57
C ALA A 208 -5.51 42.57 19.71
N ASP A 209 -6.14 41.46 20.12
CA ASP A 209 -6.17 40.22 19.34
C ASP A 209 -7.12 40.40 18.14
N LEU A 210 -8.28 41.04 18.32
CA LEU A 210 -9.28 41.24 17.25
C LEU A 210 -8.77 42.09 16.07
N ASP A 211 -8.06 43.18 16.35
CA ASP A 211 -7.58 44.11 15.31
C ASP A 211 -6.61 43.43 14.33
N GLY A 212 -5.81 42.46 14.80
CA GLY A 212 -4.88 41.68 13.97
C GLY A 212 -5.53 40.54 13.18
N LEU A 213 -6.76 40.17 13.50
CA LEU A 213 -7.46 38.99 12.96
C LEU A 213 -8.51 39.36 11.90
N THR A 214 -8.80 40.64 11.71
CA THR A 214 -9.87 41.12 10.82
C THR A 214 -9.65 40.67 9.38
N GLU A 215 -8.42 40.74 8.86
CA GLU A 215 -8.09 40.32 7.50
C GLU A 215 -8.29 38.81 7.30
N ALA A 216 -7.74 37.99 8.20
CA ALA A 216 -7.90 36.53 8.17
C ALA A 216 -9.37 36.11 8.32
N ARG A 217 -10.15 36.83 9.12
CA ARG A 217 -11.59 36.58 9.27
C ARG A 217 -12.35 36.90 7.98
N ASN A 218 -12.03 38.00 7.32
CA ASN A 218 -12.70 38.37 6.08
C ASN A 218 -12.39 37.36 4.97
N GLU A 219 -11.12 36.98 4.82
CA GLU A 219 -10.70 35.93 3.88
C GLU A 219 -11.41 34.59 4.18
N LEU A 220 -11.52 34.22 5.45
CA LEU A 220 -12.27 33.04 5.88
C LEU A 220 -13.74 33.09 5.45
N ILE A 221 -14.43 34.19 5.75
CA ILE A 221 -15.86 34.33 5.42
C ILE A 221 -16.06 34.33 3.92
N GLU A 222 -15.25 35.08 3.17
CA GLU A 222 -15.28 35.07 1.71
C GLU A 222 -15.07 33.66 1.14
N GLY A 223 -14.10 32.91 1.68
CA GLY A 223 -13.84 31.53 1.29
C GLY A 223 -14.99 30.57 1.58
N ILE A 224 -15.68 30.72 2.72
CA ILE A 224 -16.85 29.91 3.08
C ILE A 224 -18.02 30.20 2.15
N ILE A 225 -18.35 31.49 1.97
CA ILE A 225 -19.58 31.90 1.28
C ILE A 225 -19.46 31.84 -0.24
N ALA A 226 -18.25 31.73 -0.79
CA ALA A 226 -18.01 31.56 -2.22
C ALA A 226 -18.72 30.32 -2.80
N GLU A 227 -19.00 29.33 -1.96
CA GLU A 227 -19.60 28.04 -2.32
C GLU A 227 -21.03 27.88 -1.78
N SER A 228 -21.57 28.95 -1.18
CA SER A 228 -22.93 28.99 -0.66
C SER A 228 -23.95 28.74 -1.77
N GLU A 229 -25.06 28.09 -1.44
CA GLU A 229 -26.19 27.95 -2.36
C GLU A 229 -26.94 29.28 -2.54
N ASP A 230 -26.77 30.24 -1.63
CA ASP A 230 -27.30 31.60 -1.74
C ASP A 230 -26.30 32.50 -2.50
N GLU A 231 -26.50 32.63 -3.82
CA GLU A 231 -25.67 33.48 -4.68
C GLU A 231 -25.63 34.97 -4.24
N THR A 232 -26.60 35.43 -3.42
CA THR A 232 -26.65 36.82 -2.93
C THR A 232 -25.82 37.05 -1.67
N LEU A 233 -25.35 35.98 -1.02
CA LEU A 233 -24.73 36.05 0.30
C LEU A 233 -23.39 36.79 0.27
N MET A 234 -22.61 36.60 -0.80
CA MET A 234 -21.38 37.36 -1.06
C MET A 234 -21.65 38.86 -1.22
N GLU A 235 -22.65 39.25 -2.03
CA GLU A 235 -22.99 40.66 -2.25
C GLU A 235 -23.47 41.34 -0.96
N ARG A 236 -24.26 40.63 -0.14
CA ARG A 236 -24.74 41.09 1.16
C ARG A 236 -23.58 41.32 2.14
N TYR A 237 -22.66 40.36 2.23
CA TYR A 237 -21.48 40.47 3.08
C TYR A 237 -20.59 41.66 2.66
N LEU A 238 -20.27 41.80 1.36
CA LEU A 238 -19.52 42.93 0.82
C LEU A 238 -20.27 44.27 0.98
N GLY A 239 -21.61 44.23 1.03
CA GLY A 239 -22.48 45.37 1.37
C GLY A 239 -22.46 45.76 2.85
N GLY A 240 -21.73 45.03 3.70
CA GLY A 240 -21.60 45.28 5.13
C GLY A 240 -22.70 44.63 5.98
N GLU A 241 -23.45 43.67 5.44
CA GLU A 241 -24.43 42.90 6.21
C GLU A 241 -23.73 41.90 7.15
N GLU A 242 -24.16 41.85 8.41
CA GLU A 242 -23.71 40.82 9.35
C GLU A 242 -24.36 39.47 9.02
N ILE A 243 -23.54 38.50 8.62
CA ILE A 243 -23.96 37.12 8.38
C ILE A 243 -24.01 36.36 9.71
N SER A 244 -25.07 35.57 9.91
CA SER A 244 -25.25 34.79 11.13
C SER A 244 -24.23 33.63 11.22
N GLU A 245 -23.78 33.30 12.43
CA GLU A 245 -22.88 32.17 12.66
C GLU A 245 -23.46 30.83 12.17
N GLU A 246 -24.77 30.63 12.34
CA GLU A 246 -25.46 29.41 11.91
C GLU A 246 -25.40 29.22 10.39
N THR A 247 -25.57 30.31 9.64
CA THR A 247 -25.43 30.31 8.17
C THR A 247 -23.99 29.99 7.75
N LEU A 248 -23.00 30.62 8.38
CA LEU A 248 -21.58 30.38 8.08
C LEU A 248 -21.17 28.93 8.38
N ILE A 249 -21.70 28.32 9.45
CA ILE A 249 -21.39 26.93 9.80
C ILE A 249 -22.01 25.96 8.78
N ALA A 250 -23.24 26.22 8.33
CA ALA A 250 -23.87 25.40 7.30
C ALA A 250 -23.11 25.47 5.96
N ASP A 251 -22.75 26.68 5.52
CA ASP A 251 -21.96 26.88 4.30
C ASP A 251 -20.55 26.28 4.42
N LEU A 252 -19.93 26.33 5.62
CA LEU A 252 -18.62 25.74 5.89
C LEU A 252 -18.64 24.22 5.65
N GLU A 253 -19.64 23.51 6.17
CA GLU A 253 -19.76 22.06 5.98
C GLU A 253 -19.90 21.71 4.49
N THR A 254 -20.76 22.44 3.78
CA THR A 254 -20.93 22.26 2.34
C THR A 254 -19.64 22.52 1.56
N ALA A 255 -18.90 23.58 1.90
CA ALA A 255 -17.63 23.91 1.24
C ALA A 255 -16.53 22.87 1.52
N VAL A 256 -16.49 22.30 2.74
CA VAL A 256 -15.57 21.22 3.10
C VAL A 256 -15.93 19.91 2.40
N ALA A 257 -17.22 19.55 2.37
CA ALA A 257 -17.72 18.36 1.71
C ALA A 257 -17.45 18.37 0.20
N ARG A 258 -17.56 19.55 -0.44
CA ARG A 258 -17.22 19.75 -1.86
C ARG A 258 -15.72 19.81 -2.12
N GLY A 259 -14.90 19.96 -1.08
CA GLY A 259 -13.44 19.97 -1.18
C GLY A 259 -12.86 21.26 -1.79
N SER A 260 -13.60 22.36 -1.73
CA SER A 260 -13.16 23.70 -2.15
C SER A 260 -12.60 24.53 -0.99
N PHE A 261 -13.02 24.22 0.24
CA PHE A 261 -12.55 24.85 1.47
C PHE A 261 -11.91 23.82 2.41
N HIS A 262 -10.81 24.20 3.05
CA HIS A 262 -10.03 23.31 3.91
C HIS A 262 -9.65 24.00 5.24
N PRO A 263 -10.36 23.70 6.33
CA PRO A 263 -10.15 24.41 7.59
C PRO A 263 -8.80 24.06 8.23
N VAL A 264 -8.11 25.07 8.78
CA VAL A 264 -6.88 24.87 9.57
C VAL A 264 -7.16 25.10 11.06
N ILE A 265 -6.71 24.14 11.89
CA ILE A 265 -6.85 24.19 13.35
C ILE A 265 -5.47 23.99 14.01
N PRO A 266 -4.94 24.98 14.73
CA PRO A 266 -3.71 24.82 15.51
C PRO A 266 -3.95 23.95 16.75
N VAL A 267 -3.03 23.01 17.04
CA VAL A 267 -3.19 22.04 18.13
C VAL A 267 -1.89 21.76 18.89
N CYS A 268 -1.99 21.71 20.21
CA CYS A 268 -0.97 21.14 21.07
C CYS A 268 -1.55 19.99 21.91
N ALA A 269 -1.19 18.76 21.54
CA ALA A 269 -1.66 17.56 22.24
C ALA A 269 -1.24 17.52 23.73
N THR A 270 -0.07 18.09 24.06
CA THR A 270 0.47 18.09 25.43
C THR A 270 -0.30 19.02 26.36
N SER A 271 -0.61 20.24 25.92
CA SER A 271 -1.33 21.24 26.74
C SER A 271 -2.86 21.14 26.59
N GLY A 272 -3.33 20.49 25.54
CA GLY A 272 -4.75 20.35 25.21
C GLY A 272 -5.30 21.45 24.30
N ILE A 273 -4.49 22.43 23.92
CA ILE A 273 -4.88 23.51 22.99
C ILE A 273 -5.39 22.89 21.69
N GLY A 274 -6.56 23.33 21.22
CA GLY A 274 -7.13 22.91 19.94
C GLY A 274 -7.91 21.59 19.97
N LEU A 275 -7.88 20.82 21.07
CA LEU A 275 -8.54 19.52 21.12
C LEU A 275 -10.07 19.64 21.08
N ALA A 276 -10.64 20.63 21.78
CA ALA A 276 -12.08 20.86 21.76
C ALA A 276 -12.53 21.30 20.36
N GLU A 277 -11.74 22.16 19.73
CA GLU A 277 -12.00 22.74 18.41
C GLU A 277 -11.90 21.69 17.30
N VAL A 278 -10.96 20.75 17.38
CA VAL A 278 -10.90 19.60 16.45
C VAL A 278 -12.13 18.72 16.58
N LEU A 279 -12.53 18.35 17.81
CA LEU A 279 -13.71 17.51 18.02
C LEU A 279 -15.00 18.19 17.54
N ASP A 280 -15.18 19.47 17.88
CA ASP A 280 -16.32 20.28 17.43
C ASP A 280 -16.30 20.47 15.90
N GLY A 281 -15.13 20.75 15.33
CA GLY A 281 -14.93 20.94 13.90
C GLY A 281 -15.26 19.69 13.09
N ILE A 282 -14.84 18.50 13.54
CA ILE A 282 -15.19 17.23 12.89
C ILE A 282 -16.70 17.03 12.86
N VAL A 283 -17.42 17.30 13.94
CA VAL A 283 -18.88 17.11 13.97
C VAL A 283 -19.60 18.12 13.07
N ARG A 284 -19.12 19.36 13.04
CA ARG A 284 -19.82 20.47 12.39
C ARG A 284 -19.47 20.69 10.93
N ALA A 285 -18.24 20.39 10.52
CA ALA A 285 -17.72 20.74 9.20
C ALA A 285 -17.43 19.53 8.32
N PHE A 286 -17.30 18.32 8.88
CA PHE A 286 -17.05 17.14 8.04
C PHE A 286 -18.36 16.45 7.66
N PRO A 287 -18.45 15.94 6.42
CA PRO A 287 -19.65 15.27 5.97
C PRO A 287 -19.91 13.97 6.72
N SER A 288 -21.17 13.61 6.75
CA SER A 288 -21.60 12.28 7.16
C SER A 288 -21.39 11.26 6.03
N PRO A 289 -21.33 9.96 6.34
CA PRO A 289 -21.32 8.90 5.32
C PRO A 289 -22.47 8.97 4.30
N LEU A 290 -23.58 9.66 4.62
CA LEU A 290 -24.73 9.80 3.73
C LEU A 290 -24.46 10.71 2.52
N GLU A 291 -23.45 11.57 2.62
CA GLU A 291 -23.09 12.53 1.58
C GLU A 291 -22.04 11.97 0.62
N HIS A 292 -21.49 10.78 0.92
CA HIS A 292 -20.56 10.08 0.05
C HIS A 292 -21.27 9.07 -0.84
N THR A 293 -20.80 8.98 -2.08
CA THR A 293 -21.20 7.90 -2.97
C THR A 293 -20.38 6.64 -2.64
N PRO A 294 -21.02 5.53 -2.23
CA PRO A 294 -20.32 4.28 -2.01
C PRO A 294 -19.56 3.80 -3.26
N PRO A 295 -18.50 2.99 -3.09
CA PRO A 295 -17.84 2.37 -4.23
C PRO A 295 -18.80 1.53 -5.07
N GLY A 296 -18.61 1.51 -6.38
CA GLY A 296 -19.40 0.68 -7.29
C GLY A 296 -19.24 -0.81 -6.96
N VAL A 297 -20.30 -1.58 -7.19
CA VAL A 297 -20.35 -3.03 -6.93
C VAL A 297 -20.82 -3.79 -8.18
N THR A 298 -20.38 -5.04 -8.29
CA THR A 298 -20.83 -6.02 -9.30
C THR A 298 -21.22 -7.32 -8.60
N THR A 299 -21.85 -8.24 -9.33
CA THR A 299 -21.94 -9.64 -8.86
C THR A 299 -20.59 -10.36 -9.02
N PRO A 300 -20.34 -11.51 -8.35
CA PRO A 300 -19.12 -12.31 -8.52
C PRO A 300 -18.84 -12.69 -9.97
N ASP A 301 -19.89 -12.97 -10.75
CA ASP A 301 -19.78 -13.29 -12.19
C ASP A 301 -19.56 -12.04 -13.09
N GLY A 302 -19.38 -10.85 -12.49
CA GLY A 302 -19.17 -9.58 -13.20
C GLY A 302 -20.45 -8.92 -13.73
N GLY A 303 -21.63 -9.32 -13.24
CA GLY A 303 -22.90 -8.68 -13.58
C GLY A 303 -23.04 -7.29 -12.95
N GLU A 304 -23.76 -6.40 -13.63
CA GLU A 304 -24.05 -5.06 -13.09
C GLU A 304 -25.00 -5.15 -11.89
N HIS A 305 -24.73 -4.34 -10.87
CA HIS A 305 -25.62 -4.14 -9.72
C HIS A 305 -25.97 -2.65 -9.61
N GLY A 306 -27.13 -2.34 -9.03
CA GLY A 306 -27.55 -0.96 -8.79
C GLY A 306 -26.56 -0.19 -7.91
N ALA A 307 -26.52 1.14 -8.05
CA ALA A 307 -25.73 1.98 -7.17
C ALA A 307 -26.21 1.82 -5.72
N LEU A 308 -25.25 1.69 -4.81
CA LEU A 308 -25.52 1.61 -3.38
C LEU A 308 -25.63 3.01 -2.78
N THR A 309 -26.34 3.08 -1.65
CA THR A 309 -26.39 4.27 -0.79
C THR A 309 -26.03 3.86 0.63
N ALA A 310 -25.66 4.81 1.48
CA ALA A 310 -25.42 4.55 2.91
C ALA A 310 -26.74 4.35 3.71
N ASP A 311 -27.66 3.54 3.16
CA ASP A 311 -28.94 3.19 3.78
C ASP A 311 -28.76 1.95 4.69
N PRO A 312 -29.00 2.05 6.01
CA PRO A 312 -28.95 0.91 6.93
C PRO A 312 -29.93 -0.22 6.59
N GLY A 313 -31.03 0.10 5.89
CA GLY A 313 -32.04 -0.86 5.44
C GLY A 313 -31.77 -1.45 4.05
N GLY A 314 -30.74 -0.97 3.35
CA GLY A 314 -30.34 -1.44 2.02
C GLY A 314 -29.61 -2.79 2.03
N PRO A 315 -29.15 -3.27 0.85
CA PRO A 315 -28.36 -4.50 0.75
C PRO A 315 -27.04 -4.34 1.52
N LEU A 316 -26.60 -5.41 2.19
CA LEU A 316 -25.35 -5.43 2.93
C LEU A 316 -24.18 -5.38 1.93
N ALA A 317 -23.40 -4.31 2.01
CA ALA A 317 -22.13 -4.20 1.32
C ALA A 317 -21.11 -3.59 2.27
N ALA A 318 -20.15 -4.39 2.67
CA ALA A 318 -19.05 -4.00 3.53
C ALA A 318 -17.72 -4.47 2.92
N GLU A 319 -16.62 -3.85 3.30
CA GLU A 319 -15.30 -4.17 2.76
C GLU A 319 -14.30 -4.34 3.89
N VAL A 320 -13.47 -5.37 3.79
CA VAL A 320 -12.37 -5.63 4.71
C VAL A 320 -11.22 -4.70 4.37
N VAL A 321 -11.08 -3.61 5.13
CA VAL A 321 -10.03 -2.60 4.87
C VAL A 321 -8.68 -3.00 5.45
N ARG A 322 -8.66 -3.88 6.46
CA ARG A 322 -7.43 -4.45 7.03
C ARG A 322 -7.68 -5.78 7.70
N THR A 323 -6.79 -6.74 7.48
CA THR A 323 -6.74 -7.98 8.25
C THR A 323 -5.43 -8.07 9.04
N ALA A 324 -5.55 -8.22 10.36
CA ALA A 324 -4.44 -8.46 11.27
C ALA A 324 -4.54 -9.85 11.89
N VAL A 325 -3.42 -10.41 12.33
CA VAL A 325 -3.37 -11.69 13.05
C VAL A 325 -3.03 -11.43 14.51
N ASP A 326 -3.99 -11.69 15.39
CA ASP A 326 -3.82 -11.68 16.83
C ASP A 326 -3.47 -13.08 17.37
N SER A 327 -2.62 -13.14 18.40
CA SER A 327 -2.15 -14.41 18.97
C SER A 327 -3.22 -15.21 19.71
N TYR A 328 -4.28 -14.55 20.19
CA TYR A 328 -5.34 -15.17 21.01
C TYR A 328 -6.62 -15.36 20.21
N VAL A 329 -7.01 -14.37 19.41
CA VAL A 329 -8.30 -14.34 18.71
C VAL A 329 -8.18 -14.80 17.25
N GLY A 330 -6.97 -14.89 16.71
CA GLY A 330 -6.72 -15.29 15.32
C GLY A 330 -6.83 -14.10 14.35
N ARG A 331 -7.43 -14.32 13.17
CA ARG A 331 -7.66 -13.21 12.21
C ARG A 331 -8.67 -12.22 12.80
N VAL A 332 -8.31 -10.94 12.76
CA VAL A 332 -9.15 -9.80 13.10
C VAL A 332 -9.23 -8.92 11.87
N SER A 333 -10.43 -8.81 11.30
CA SER A 333 -10.69 -8.08 10.06
C SER A 333 -11.43 -6.80 10.39
N LEU A 334 -10.80 -5.65 10.17
CA LEU A 334 -11.43 -4.35 10.23
C LEU A 334 -12.28 -4.15 8.97
N VAL A 335 -13.55 -3.82 9.16
CA VAL A 335 -14.57 -3.78 8.11
C VAL A 335 -15.27 -2.42 8.11
N ARG A 336 -15.36 -1.80 6.93
CA ARG A 336 -16.16 -0.61 6.66
C ARG A 336 -17.50 -1.04 6.05
N VAL A 337 -18.62 -0.68 6.68
CA VAL A 337 -19.96 -0.98 6.15
C VAL A 337 -20.43 0.18 5.30
N PHE A 338 -20.52 0.01 3.98
CA PHE A 338 -20.94 1.08 3.07
C PHE A 338 -22.45 1.13 2.87
N SER A 339 -23.13 -0.01 2.90
CA SER A 339 -24.59 -0.13 2.77
C SER A 339 -25.13 -1.28 3.64
N GLY A 340 -26.39 -1.16 4.06
CA GLY A 340 -27.07 -2.14 4.89
C GLY A 340 -26.61 -2.13 6.35
N THR A 341 -26.91 -3.20 7.08
CA THR A 341 -26.49 -3.35 8.48
C THR A 341 -25.89 -4.72 8.70
N LEU A 342 -24.67 -4.76 9.20
CA LEU A 342 -24.02 -6.00 9.62
C LEU A 342 -24.47 -6.37 11.04
N ARG A 343 -24.87 -7.62 11.24
CA ARG A 343 -25.37 -8.13 12.53
C ARG A 343 -24.69 -9.43 12.91
N PRO A 344 -24.45 -9.67 14.21
CA PRO A 344 -24.05 -10.99 14.69
C PRO A 344 -25.11 -12.05 14.37
N GLU A 345 -24.67 -13.30 14.34
CA GLU A 345 -25.43 -14.53 14.05
C GLU A 345 -26.02 -14.64 12.63
N ASN A 346 -25.82 -13.63 11.78
CA ASN A 346 -26.18 -13.68 10.37
C ASN A 346 -25.11 -14.41 9.56
N ALA A 347 -25.56 -15.09 8.50
CA ALA A 347 -24.67 -15.56 7.45
C ALA A 347 -24.25 -14.36 6.59
N VAL A 348 -23.00 -14.36 6.17
CA VAL A 348 -22.40 -13.39 5.26
C VAL A 348 -21.67 -14.14 4.16
N HIS A 349 -21.58 -13.50 3.00
CA HIS A 349 -20.79 -13.95 1.88
C HIS A 349 -19.52 -13.11 1.79
N VAL A 350 -18.37 -13.76 1.89
CA VAL A 350 -17.05 -13.16 1.70
C VAL A 350 -16.63 -13.44 0.26
N SER A 351 -16.36 -12.39 -0.49
CA SER A 351 -16.02 -12.45 -1.90
C SER A 351 -14.79 -11.61 -2.19
N GLY A 352 -13.73 -12.25 -2.66
CA GLY A 352 -12.46 -11.65 -3.00
C GLY A 352 -12.11 -11.91 -4.45
N HIS A 353 -12.46 -11.00 -5.36
CA HIS A 353 -12.21 -11.14 -6.80
C HIS A 353 -11.47 -9.93 -7.38
N GLY A 354 -10.75 -10.13 -8.48
CA GLY A 354 -10.10 -9.04 -9.22
C GLY A 354 -8.79 -8.54 -8.59
N LEU A 355 -8.25 -9.30 -7.65
CA LEU A 355 -6.96 -9.06 -6.97
C LEU A 355 -5.94 -10.18 -7.23
N ALA A 356 -6.26 -11.17 -8.08
CA ALA A 356 -5.42 -12.33 -8.38
C ALA A 356 -3.96 -11.99 -8.78
N GLU A 357 -3.76 -10.94 -9.58
CA GLU A 357 -2.41 -10.48 -9.99
C GLU A 357 -1.54 -10.00 -8.81
N ARG A 358 -2.15 -9.75 -7.65
CA ARG A 358 -1.48 -9.31 -6.41
C ARG A 358 -1.26 -10.46 -5.41
N GLY A 359 -1.50 -11.70 -5.81
CA GLY A 359 -1.34 -12.87 -4.93
C GLY A 359 -2.55 -13.13 -4.02
N HIS A 360 -3.69 -12.53 -4.34
CA HIS A 360 -4.96 -12.73 -3.65
C HIS A 360 -5.89 -13.51 -4.58
N GLU A 361 -5.90 -14.83 -4.46
CA GLU A 361 -6.67 -15.70 -5.34
C GLU A 361 -8.16 -15.42 -5.26
N ASP A 362 -8.84 -15.51 -6.42
CA ASP A 362 -10.28 -15.32 -6.49
C ASP A 362 -10.99 -16.38 -5.64
N HIS A 363 -11.87 -15.96 -4.75
CA HIS A 363 -12.56 -16.86 -3.83
C HIS A 363 -13.91 -16.34 -3.35
N ASP A 364 -14.75 -17.29 -2.94
CA ASP A 364 -16.08 -17.06 -2.39
C ASP A 364 -16.33 -18.00 -1.22
N ALA A 365 -16.83 -17.47 -0.10
CA ALA A 365 -17.13 -18.26 1.09
C ALA A 365 -18.32 -17.71 1.87
N ASP A 366 -19.29 -18.58 2.15
CA ASP A 366 -20.36 -18.29 3.11
C ASP A 366 -19.89 -18.62 4.53
N GLU A 367 -19.94 -17.62 5.41
CA GLU A 367 -19.56 -17.75 6.81
C GLU A 367 -20.59 -17.13 7.75
N ARG A 368 -20.52 -17.47 9.04
CA ARG A 368 -21.40 -16.89 10.05
C ARG A 368 -20.61 -15.94 10.94
N VAL A 369 -21.09 -14.71 11.06
CA VAL A 369 -20.50 -13.72 11.96
C VAL A 369 -20.96 -14.00 13.38
N ALA A 370 -20.08 -14.50 14.25
CA ALA A 370 -20.47 -14.80 15.64
C ALA A 370 -20.65 -13.53 16.49
N HIS A 371 -19.69 -12.60 16.39
CA HIS A 371 -19.67 -11.37 17.18
C HIS A 371 -19.15 -10.21 16.33
N LEU A 372 -19.60 -9.00 16.65
CA LEU A 372 -19.09 -7.76 16.10
C LEU A 372 -18.42 -6.94 17.19
N TYR A 373 -17.36 -6.23 16.85
CA TYR A 373 -16.63 -5.42 17.81
C TYR A 373 -16.40 -3.99 17.31
N SER A 374 -16.48 -3.03 18.22
CA SER A 374 -15.94 -1.69 18.05
C SER A 374 -14.48 -1.70 18.53
N PRO A 375 -13.50 -1.57 17.61
CA PRO A 375 -12.09 -1.63 17.97
C PRO A 375 -11.67 -0.44 18.84
N LEU A 376 -10.68 -0.65 19.70
CA LEU A 376 -9.96 0.41 20.41
C LEU A 376 -8.53 -0.08 20.64
N GLY A 377 -7.67 0.11 19.65
CA GLY A 377 -6.34 -0.51 19.64
C GLY A 377 -6.44 -2.03 19.63
N SER A 378 -5.77 -2.69 20.58
CA SER A 378 -5.85 -4.14 20.78
C SER A 378 -7.12 -4.62 21.52
N SER A 379 -7.92 -3.69 22.05
CA SER A 379 -9.16 -4.02 22.76
C SER A 379 -10.34 -4.11 21.79
N LEU A 380 -11.06 -5.23 21.82
CA LEU A 380 -12.27 -5.44 21.04
C LEU A 380 -13.50 -5.36 21.94
N ARG A 381 -14.30 -4.29 21.79
CA ARG A 381 -15.50 -4.06 22.60
C ARG A 381 -16.74 -4.50 21.82
N GLU A 382 -17.47 -5.50 22.31
CA GLU A 382 -18.58 -6.11 21.57
C GLU A 382 -19.73 -5.12 21.30
N VAL A 383 -20.30 -5.17 20.09
CA VAL A 383 -21.44 -4.35 19.68
C VAL A 383 -22.56 -5.20 19.05
N PRO A 384 -23.83 -4.82 19.21
CA PRO A 384 -24.95 -5.62 18.71
C PRO A 384 -25.18 -5.53 17.19
N PHE A 385 -24.62 -4.52 16.52
CA PHE A 385 -24.72 -4.31 15.07
C PHE A 385 -23.70 -3.24 14.63
N CYS A 386 -23.48 -3.14 13.32
CA CYS A 386 -22.74 -2.07 12.65
C CYS A 386 -23.54 -1.60 11.42
N VAL A 387 -24.01 -0.35 11.42
CA VAL A 387 -24.83 0.21 10.33
C VAL A 387 -23.97 0.73 9.18
N ALA A 388 -24.60 0.96 8.04
CA ALA A 388 -24.04 1.71 6.93
C ALA A 388 -23.41 3.01 7.44
N GLY A 389 -22.21 3.32 6.96
CA GLY A 389 -21.48 4.48 7.45
C GLY A 389 -20.53 4.22 8.61
N ASP A 390 -20.59 3.08 9.32
CA ASP A 390 -19.71 2.80 10.47
C ASP A 390 -18.61 1.77 10.16
N LEU A 391 -17.68 1.60 11.12
CA LEU A 391 -16.62 0.59 11.12
C LEU A 391 -16.78 -0.39 12.29
N CYS A 392 -16.42 -1.64 12.04
CA CYS A 392 -16.36 -2.67 13.06
C CYS A 392 -15.20 -3.64 12.79
N ALA A 393 -14.91 -4.50 13.76
CA ALA A 393 -13.98 -5.61 13.61
C ALA A 393 -14.75 -6.94 13.66
N LEU A 394 -14.40 -7.83 12.75
CA LEU A 394 -14.84 -9.22 12.70
C LEU A 394 -13.75 -10.13 13.24
N THR A 395 -14.15 -11.17 13.94
CA THR A 395 -13.26 -12.25 14.36
C THR A 395 -13.84 -13.58 13.93
N LYS A 396 -12.97 -14.58 13.72
CA LYS A 396 -13.35 -15.95 13.31
C LYS A 396 -14.07 -16.04 11.96
N VAL A 397 -13.98 -15.02 11.12
CA VAL A 397 -14.31 -15.12 9.69
C VAL A 397 -13.02 -15.51 8.99
N GLY A 398 -12.89 -16.79 8.66
CA GLY A 398 -11.60 -17.40 8.30
C GLY A 398 -11.12 -17.00 6.91
N SER A 399 -12.05 -16.87 5.96
CA SER A 399 -11.79 -16.51 4.57
C SER A 399 -11.50 -15.03 4.36
N ALA A 400 -11.97 -14.14 5.25
CA ALA A 400 -11.84 -12.71 5.09
C ALA A 400 -10.38 -12.24 5.04
N GLU A 401 -10.02 -11.58 3.96
CA GLU A 401 -8.72 -11.02 3.62
C GLU A 401 -8.84 -9.53 3.25
N THR A 402 -7.72 -8.81 3.29
CA THR A 402 -7.74 -7.36 3.03
C THR A 402 -8.12 -7.09 1.56
N GLY A 403 -9.21 -6.36 1.35
CA GLY A 403 -9.78 -6.07 0.03
C GLY A 403 -11.07 -6.83 -0.28
N ASP A 404 -11.44 -7.81 0.55
CA ASP A 404 -12.65 -8.60 0.34
C ASP A 404 -13.92 -7.82 0.60
N THR A 405 -14.96 -8.19 -0.14
CA THR A 405 -16.32 -7.71 0.07
C THR A 405 -17.09 -8.68 0.97
N VAL A 406 -17.75 -8.14 1.98
CA VAL A 406 -18.66 -8.87 2.87
C VAL A 406 -20.09 -8.42 2.56
N SER A 407 -20.89 -9.36 2.06
CA SER A 407 -22.27 -9.12 1.59
C SER A 407 -23.24 -10.18 2.11
N SER A 408 -24.50 -10.13 1.69
CA SER A 408 -25.49 -11.17 2.00
C SER A 408 -25.27 -12.39 1.09
N PRO A 409 -25.40 -13.64 1.57
CA PRO A 409 -25.40 -14.81 0.69
C PRO A 409 -26.54 -14.82 -0.34
N ASP A 410 -27.65 -14.12 -0.05
CA ASP A 410 -28.77 -13.98 -0.97
C ASP A 410 -28.53 -12.92 -2.06
N ASP A 411 -27.55 -12.04 -1.86
CA ASP A 411 -27.14 -10.98 -2.78
C ASP A 411 -25.61 -10.79 -2.73
N PRO A 412 -24.84 -11.74 -3.30
CA PRO A 412 -23.38 -11.67 -3.32
C PRO A 412 -22.88 -10.48 -4.13
N LEU A 413 -21.99 -9.69 -3.53
CA LEU A 413 -21.42 -8.48 -4.15
C LEU A 413 -19.90 -8.52 -4.15
N VAL A 414 -19.32 -7.90 -5.18
CA VAL A 414 -17.90 -7.57 -5.31
C VAL A 414 -17.77 -6.06 -5.41
N MET A 415 -17.05 -5.45 -4.49
CA MET A 415 -16.75 -4.03 -4.51
C MET A 415 -15.59 -3.73 -5.46
N LYS A 416 -15.68 -2.62 -6.18
CA LYS A 416 -14.59 -2.15 -7.03
C LYS A 416 -13.32 -1.98 -6.18
N PRO A 417 -12.24 -2.74 -6.47
CA PRO A 417 -11.02 -2.67 -5.67
C PRO A 417 -10.37 -1.30 -5.73
N TRP A 418 -9.76 -0.87 -4.62
CA TRP A 418 -8.94 0.33 -4.61
C TRP A 418 -7.51 0.07 -5.13
N ARG A 419 -6.84 1.14 -5.57
CA ARG A 419 -5.50 1.03 -6.17
C ARG A 419 -4.43 0.91 -5.08
N MET A 420 -3.85 -0.29 -4.93
CA MET A 420 -2.67 -0.49 -4.10
C MET A 420 -1.38 -0.24 -4.87
N PRO A 421 -0.31 0.20 -4.19
CA PRO A 421 1.01 0.34 -4.82
C PRO A 421 1.62 -1.04 -5.17
N GLU A 422 2.51 -1.07 -6.15
CA GLU A 422 3.30 -2.28 -6.45
C GLU A 422 4.54 -2.35 -5.55
N PRO A 423 4.82 -3.49 -4.90
CA PRO A 423 6.04 -3.67 -4.11
C PRO A 423 7.25 -3.95 -5.01
N LEU A 424 8.26 -3.08 -4.92
CA LEU A 424 9.41 -3.08 -5.84
C LEU A 424 10.74 -3.47 -5.18
N LEU A 425 10.78 -3.70 -3.87
CA LEU A 425 11.98 -4.15 -3.16
C LEU A 425 11.97 -5.68 -2.97
N PRO A 426 12.79 -6.45 -3.71
CA PRO A 426 12.91 -7.88 -3.48
C PRO A 426 13.82 -8.20 -2.28
N VAL A 427 13.38 -9.15 -1.45
CA VAL A 427 14.12 -9.69 -0.31
C VAL A 427 14.08 -11.20 -0.39
N ALA A 428 15.19 -11.85 -0.71
CA ALA A 428 15.27 -13.31 -0.69
C ALA A 428 15.43 -13.81 0.75
N ILE A 429 14.62 -14.80 1.12
CA ILE A 429 14.55 -15.35 2.47
C ILE A 429 14.84 -16.85 2.49
N VAL A 430 15.48 -17.29 3.56
CA VAL A 430 15.80 -18.70 3.80
C VAL A 430 15.54 -19.08 5.25
N ALA A 431 14.91 -20.24 5.44
CA ALA A 431 14.69 -20.82 6.76
C ALA A 431 16.00 -21.40 7.31
N LYS A 432 16.29 -21.20 8.60
CA LYS A 432 17.53 -21.73 9.22
C LYS A 432 17.54 -23.25 9.31
N THR A 433 16.38 -23.85 9.55
CA THR A 433 16.22 -25.31 9.64
C THR A 433 15.01 -25.79 8.84
N ARG A 434 14.94 -27.10 8.61
CA ARG A 434 13.78 -27.72 7.94
C ARG A 434 12.48 -27.58 8.74
N SER A 435 12.55 -27.52 10.06
CA SER A 435 11.36 -27.27 10.91
C SER A 435 10.88 -25.82 10.77
N ASP A 436 11.82 -24.89 10.56
CA ASP A 436 11.49 -23.49 10.28
C ASP A 436 10.83 -23.35 8.91
N GLU A 437 11.19 -24.17 7.92
CA GLU A 437 10.59 -24.16 6.57
C GLU A 437 9.08 -24.43 6.59
N ASP A 438 8.63 -25.45 7.32
CA ASP A 438 7.20 -25.78 7.46
C ASP A 438 6.43 -24.67 8.21
N THR A 439 7.09 -24.01 9.17
CA THR A 439 6.48 -22.90 9.95
C THR A 439 6.45 -21.62 9.13
N LEU A 440 7.51 -21.33 8.39
CA LEU A 440 7.64 -20.22 7.46
C LEU A 440 6.54 -20.26 6.40
N SER A 441 6.35 -21.40 5.74
CA SER A 441 5.32 -21.55 4.70
C SER A 441 3.93 -21.23 5.23
N ARG A 442 3.57 -21.68 6.43
CA ARG A 442 2.26 -21.39 7.05
C ARG A 442 2.11 -19.93 7.48
N ASN A 443 3.19 -19.29 7.93
CA ASN A 443 3.17 -17.90 8.36
C ASN A 443 3.10 -16.94 7.17
N LEU A 444 3.79 -17.27 6.07
CA LEU A 444 3.80 -16.47 4.84
C LEU A 444 2.41 -16.35 4.22
N SER A 445 1.68 -17.45 4.04
CA SER A 445 0.32 -17.39 3.50
C SER A 445 -0.59 -16.48 4.31
N ARG A 446 -0.44 -16.46 5.65
CA ARG A 446 -1.22 -15.56 6.53
C ARG A 446 -0.79 -14.10 6.43
N LEU A 447 0.49 -13.82 6.19
CA LEU A 447 0.98 -12.45 6.04
C LEU A 447 0.57 -11.85 4.71
N VAL A 448 0.69 -12.60 3.61
CA VAL A 448 0.30 -12.15 2.26
C VAL A 448 -1.21 -11.86 2.21
N ALA A 449 -2.03 -12.73 2.79
CA ALA A 449 -3.47 -12.52 2.96
C ALA A 449 -3.85 -11.24 3.73
N GLY A 450 -2.99 -10.83 4.68
CA GLY A 450 -3.23 -9.63 5.49
C GLY A 450 -2.72 -8.33 4.84
N ASP A 451 -1.72 -8.43 3.96
CA ASP A 451 -1.01 -7.30 3.38
C ASP A 451 -0.97 -7.40 1.85
N PRO A 452 -1.90 -6.73 1.14
CA PRO A 452 -1.94 -6.76 -0.33
C PRO A 452 -0.78 -5.98 -0.99
N THR A 453 0.09 -5.37 -0.19
CA THR A 453 1.35 -4.73 -0.65
C THR A 453 2.57 -5.61 -0.42
N LEU A 454 2.37 -6.86 0.00
CA LEU A 454 3.41 -7.88 0.10
C LEU A 454 3.16 -8.96 -0.96
N ARG A 455 4.11 -9.17 -1.88
CA ARG A 455 4.02 -10.25 -2.85
C ARG A 455 5.06 -11.32 -2.57
N LEU A 456 4.60 -12.56 -2.45
CA LEU A 456 5.47 -13.74 -2.34
C LEU A 456 5.70 -14.34 -3.74
N ASP A 457 6.97 -14.52 -4.10
CA ASP A 457 7.37 -15.20 -5.32
C ASP A 457 8.34 -16.34 -5.00
N ARG A 458 8.16 -17.48 -5.66
CA ARG A 458 9.14 -18.57 -5.65
C ARG A 458 9.74 -18.67 -7.04
N ASN A 459 10.93 -18.10 -7.19
CA ASN A 459 11.59 -18.09 -8.48
C ASN A 459 11.95 -19.52 -8.88
N ALA A 460 11.33 -20.02 -9.95
CA ALA A 460 11.48 -21.41 -10.41
C ALA A 460 12.90 -21.72 -10.93
N GLU A 461 13.70 -20.70 -11.23
CA GLU A 461 15.03 -20.83 -11.84
C GLU A 461 16.14 -20.75 -10.82
N THR A 462 16.05 -19.80 -9.89
CA THR A 462 17.03 -19.62 -8.81
C THR A 462 16.71 -20.50 -7.61
N GLY A 463 15.45 -20.97 -7.50
CA GLY A 463 14.93 -21.71 -6.36
C GLY A 463 14.69 -20.85 -5.12
N GLN A 464 14.94 -19.54 -5.20
CA GLN A 464 14.80 -18.63 -4.07
C GLN A 464 13.33 -18.32 -3.77
N LEU A 465 13.04 -18.18 -2.48
CA LEU A 465 11.80 -17.60 -2.00
C LEU A 465 12.02 -16.10 -1.81
N VAL A 466 11.30 -15.27 -2.55
CA VAL A 466 11.49 -13.82 -2.61
C VAL A 466 10.23 -13.12 -2.13
N LEU A 467 10.41 -12.24 -1.15
CA LEU A 467 9.39 -11.29 -0.71
C LEU A 467 9.58 -9.97 -1.43
N TRP A 468 8.56 -9.51 -2.12
CA TRP A 468 8.50 -8.16 -2.68
C TRP A 468 7.83 -7.27 -1.66
N CYS A 469 8.58 -6.31 -1.13
CA CYS A 469 8.15 -5.35 -0.13
C CYS A 469 8.12 -3.93 -0.72
N MET A 470 7.46 -3.01 -0.02
CA MET A 470 7.42 -1.58 -0.36
C MET A 470 8.75 -0.86 -0.12
N GLY A 471 9.53 -1.32 0.85
CA GLY A 471 10.83 -0.76 1.22
C GLY A 471 11.44 -1.45 2.43
N GLU A 472 12.58 -0.94 2.92
CA GLU A 472 13.37 -1.58 3.98
C GLU A 472 12.62 -1.62 5.32
N ALA A 473 11.85 -0.58 5.64
CA ALA A 473 11.04 -0.55 6.85
C ALA A 473 9.93 -1.59 6.82
N HIS A 474 9.24 -1.72 5.68
CA HIS A 474 8.21 -2.73 5.50
C HIS A 474 8.83 -4.14 5.57
N ALA A 475 9.96 -4.37 4.90
CA ALA A 475 10.67 -5.65 4.98
C ALA A 475 11.07 -6.03 6.43
N ASP A 476 11.58 -5.08 7.21
CA ASP A 476 11.93 -5.33 8.62
C ASP A 476 10.70 -5.74 9.46
N VAL A 477 9.56 -5.09 9.25
CA VAL A 477 8.29 -5.45 9.94
C VAL A 477 7.85 -6.86 9.55
N VAL A 478 7.85 -7.20 8.25
CA VAL A 478 7.46 -8.53 7.76
C VAL A 478 8.38 -9.61 8.34
N LEU A 479 9.70 -9.40 8.29
CA LEU A 479 10.68 -10.33 8.86
C LEU A 479 10.52 -10.46 10.39
N SER A 480 10.23 -9.36 11.09
CA SER A 480 9.95 -9.39 12.53
C SER A 480 8.69 -10.19 12.85
N ARG A 481 7.62 -10.06 12.04
CA ARG A 481 6.38 -10.84 12.21
C ARG A 481 6.60 -12.32 11.95
N LEU A 482 7.40 -12.68 10.94
CA LEU A 482 7.79 -14.07 10.68
C LEU A 482 8.53 -14.70 11.86
N ARG A 483 9.50 -13.97 12.43
CA ARG A 483 10.25 -14.39 13.63
C ARG A 483 9.36 -14.52 14.86
N ALA A 484 8.46 -13.56 15.08
CA ALA A 484 7.48 -13.62 16.17
C ALA A 484 6.51 -14.80 16.01
N GLY A 485 6.19 -15.17 14.77
CA GLY A 485 5.41 -16.37 14.43
C GLY A 485 6.16 -17.70 14.62
N GLY A 486 7.38 -17.67 15.14
CA GLY A 486 8.17 -18.86 15.47
C GLY A 486 9.00 -19.44 14.33
N ALA A 487 9.19 -18.71 13.23
CA ALA A 487 10.08 -19.12 12.15
C ALA A 487 11.41 -18.36 12.23
N GLU A 488 12.53 -19.07 12.38
CA GLU A 488 13.85 -18.46 12.26
C GLU A 488 14.21 -18.26 10.78
N VAL A 489 14.26 -16.99 10.36
CA VAL A 489 14.46 -16.58 8.96
C VAL A 489 15.68 -15.67 8.82
N ASP A 490 16.55 -16.03 7.89
CA ASP A 490 17.67 -15.22 7.41
C ASP A 490 17.37 -14.68 5.99
N THR A 491 18.08 -13.63 5.60
CA THR A 491 18.03 -13.06 4.25
C THR A 491 19.30 -13.40 3.48
N GLU A 492 19.17 -13.63 2.18
CA GLU A 492 20.32 -13.83 1.28
C GLU A 492 20.25 -12.86 0.08
N PRO A 493 21.37 -12.64 -0.65
CA PRO A 493 21.34 -11.83 -1.86
C PRO A 493 20.34 -12.38 -2.89
N VAL A 494 19.58 -11.47 -3.51
CA VAL A 494 18.63 -11.82 -4.57
C VAL A 494 19.42 -12.15 -5.83
N ARG A 495 19.24 -13.37 -6.35
CA ARG A 495 19.91 -13.84 -7.57
C ARG A 495 19.14 -13.39 -8.80
N ILE A 496 19.87 -12.87 -9.77
CA ILE A 496 19.32 -12.52 -11.07
C ILE A 496 19.26 -13.76 -11.96
N SER A 497 18.12 -13.96 -12.63
CA SER A 497 17.90 -15.10 -13.53
C SER A 497 18.63 -14.89 -14.87
N LEU A 498 19.96 -15.08 -14.87
CA LEU A 498 20.79 -14.98 -16.06
C LEU A 498 20.51 -16.11 -17.05
N ARG A 499 20.74 -15.84 -18.34
CA ARG A 499 20.72 -16.85 -19.41
C ARG A 499 22.09 -17.01 -20.02
N SER A 500 22.23 -18.05 -20.83
CA SER A 500 23.40 -18.23 -21.68
C SER A 500 23.01 -18.48 -23.13
N THR A 501 23.94 -18.23 -24.05
CA THR A 501 23.77 -18.46 -25.49
C THR A 501 25.13 -18.77 -26.11
N PHE A 502 25.13 -19.40 -27.28
CA PHE A 502 26.35 -19.52 -28.07
C PHE A 502 26.71 -18.16 -28.67
N ALA A 503 27.98 -17.78 -28.66
CA ALA A 503 28.45 -16.56 -29.34
C ALA A 503 28.62 -16.76 -30.85
N LYS A 504 28.96 -17.99 -31.26
CA LYS A 504 29.22 -18.39 -32.64
C LYS A 504 28.77 -19.84 -32.86
N PRO A 505 28.52 -20.25 -34.12
CA PRO A 505 28.22 -21.64 -34.43
C PRO A 505 29.30 -22.61 -33.96
N ALA A 506 28.89 -23.79 -33.51
CA ALA A 506 29.75 -24.82 -32.95
C ALA A 506 29.27 -26.23 -33.32
N ARG A 507 30.16 -27.22 -33.20
CA ARG A 507 29.84 -28.64 -33.45
C ARG A 507 30.13 -29.47 -32.21
N GLY A 508 29.35 -30.51 -31.97
CA GLY A 508 29.55 -31.40 -30.83
C GLY A 508 29.23 -32.87 -31.14
N HIS A 509 29.96 -33.77 -30.49
CA HIS A 509 29.94 -35.22 -30.69
C HIS A 509 29.59 -35.98 -29.40
N GLY A 510 28.30 -36.20 -29.18
CA GLY A 510 27.82 -36.88 -28.00
C GLY A 510 27.88 -38.39 -28.15
N ARG A 511 28.82 -39.05 -27.46
CA ARG A 511 28.90 -40.52 -27.40
C ARG A 511 28.56 -41.06 -26.01
N HIS A 512 27.50 -41.86 -25.93
CA HIS A 512 27.10 -42.57 -24.72
C HIS A 512 27.19 -44.08 -24.91
N VAL A 513 28.13 -44.73 -24.22
CA VAL A 513 28.31 -46.18 -24.26
C VAL A 513 28.48 -46.70 -22.84
N LYS A 514 27.60 -47.61 -22.40
CA LYS A 514 27.71 -48.26 -21.09
C LYS A 514 27.56 -49.77 -21.23
N GLN A 515 28.61 -50.47 -20.82
CA GLN A 515 28.66 -51.93 -20.72
C GLN A 515 28.76 -52.31 -19.23
N SER A 516 27.63 -52.24 -18.52
CA SER A 516 27.48 -52.86 -17.19
C SER A 516 26.44 -53.97 -17.31
N GLY A 517 26.52 -55.02 -16.49
CA GLY A 517 25.83 -56.33 -16.65
C GLY A 517 24.29 -56.39 -16.71
N GLY A 518 23.60 -55.30 -17.07
CA GLY A 518 22.19 -55.25 -17.49
C GLY A 518 22.06 -54.88 -18.98
N HIS A 519 20.93 -54.30 -19.40
CA HIS A 519 20.72 -53.81 -20.77
C HIS A 519 21.81 -52.81 -21.17
N GLY A 520 22.53 -53.11 -22.26
CA GLY A 520 23.57 -52.23 -22.80
C GLY A 520 22.98 -50.88 -23.24
N GLN A 521 23.80 -49.83 -23.18
CA GLN A 521 23.43 -48.51 -23.68
C GLN A 521 24.42 -48.07 -24.75
N PHE A 522 23.93 -47.72 -25.93
CA PHE A 522 24.71 -47.20 -27.04
C PHE A 522 23.93 -46.11 -27.79
N ALA A 523 24.50 -44.91 -27.86
CA ALA A 523 24.01 -43.86 -28.75
C ALA A 523 25.15 -42.90 -29.09
N VAL A 524 25.17 -42.43 -30.33
CA VAL A 524 26.06 -41.36 -30.79
C VAL A 524 25.21 -40.31 -31.51
N CYS A 525 25.41 -39.04 -31.19
CA CYS A 525 24.77 -37.90 -31.86
C CYS A 525 25.83 -36.88 -32.26
N ASP A 526 25.82 -36.48 -33.53
CA ASP A 526 26.62 -35.38 -34.05
C ASP A 526 25.68 -34.20 -34.33
N ILE A 527 25.96 -33.07 -33.68
CA ILE A 527 25.11 -31.88 -33.79
C ILE A 527 25.91 -30.66 -34.25
N GLU A 528 25.21 -29.74 -34.91
CA GLU A 528 25.65 -28.36 -35.13
C GLU A 528 24.73 -27.42 -34.35
N VAL A 529 25.31 -26.47 -33.62
CA VAL A 529 24.58 -25.48 -32.84
C VAL A 529 24.91 -24.11 -33.39
N GLU A 530 23.90 -23.29 -33.66
CA GLU A 530 24.07 -21.90 -34.07
C GLU A 530 23.19 -20.96 -33.24
N PRO A 531 23.67 -19.75 -32.91
CA PRO A 531 22.86 -18.77 -32.21
C PRO A 531 21.77 -18.20 -33.10
N LEU A 532 20.60 -17.95 -32.51
CA LEU A 532 19.47 -17.26 -33.11
C LEU A 532 19.47 -15.77 -32.70
N PRO A 533 18.72 -14.92 -33.42
CA PRO A 533 18.38 -13.59 -32.93
C PRO A 533 17.76 -13.65 -31.52
N ARG A 534 17.93 -12.59 -30.73
CA ARG A 534 17.41 -12.51 -29.36
C ARG A 534 15.88 -12.67 -29.35
N GLY A 535 15.38 -13.50 -28.46
CA GLY A 535 13.96 -13.87 -28.41
C GLY A 535 13.57 -14.98 -29.40
N GLY A 536 14.52 -15.51 -30.18
CA GLY A 536 14.31 -16.62 -31.11
C GLY A 536 14.06 -17.96 -30.42
N GLY A 537 14.37 -18.08 -29.13
CA GLY A 537 14.03 -19.27 -28.33
C GLY A 537 14.86 -20.49 -28.70
N PHE A 538 14.22 -21.65 -28.87
CA PHE A 538 14.89 -22.91 -29.21
C PHE A 538 14.27 -23.55 -30.46
N GLU A 539 15.12 -23.84 -31.44
CA GLU A 539 14.75 -24.55 -32.67
C GLU A 539 15.55 -25.85 -32.80
N PHE A 540 14.88 -26.95 -33.14
CA PHE A 540 15.53 -28.23 -33.41
C PHE A 540 15.30 -28.64 -34.87
N VAL A 541 16.37 -28.98 -35.58
CA VAL A 541 16.34 -29.35 -37.00
C VAL A 541 16.96 -30.72 -37.19
N ASP A 542 16.26 -31.61 -37.89
CA ASP A 542 16.77 -32.91 -38.31
C ASP A 542 17.33 -32.83 -39.74
N LYS A 543 18.59 -33.20 -39.93
CA LYS A 543 19.23 -33.38 -41.25
C LYS A 543 19.91 -34.74 -41.38
N VAL A 544 19.50 -35.73 -40.58
CA VAL A 544 20.07 -37.09 -40.62
C VAL A 544 19.80 -37.73 -41.99
N VAL A 545 20.86 -38.22 -42.64
CA VAL A 545 20.78 -38.90 -43.94
C VAL A 545 21.06 -40.39 -43.78
N GLY A 546 20.28 -41.25 -44.45
CA GLY A 546 20.55 -42.70 -44.49
C GLY A 546 20.20 -43.48 -43.22
N GLY A 547 19.47 -42.87 -42.27
CA GLY A 547 18.95 -43.55 -41.08
C GLY A 547 20.01 -43.89 -40.02
N SER A 548 21.13 -43.18 -40.00
CA SER A 548 22.22 -43.38 -39.02
C SER A 548 21.77 -43.19 -37.56
N VAL A 549 20.76 -42.33 -37.37
CA VAL A 549 19.87 -42.31 -36.20
C VAL A 549 18.46 -42.75 -36.66
N PRO A 550 17.89 -43.83 -36.11
CA PRO A 550 16.51 -44.23 -36.41
C PRO A 550 15.52 -43.11 -36.09
N HIS A 551 14.58 -42.83 -36.99
CA HIS A 551 13.61 -41.71 -36.84
C HIS A 551 12.84 -41.72 -35.50
N GLN A 552 12.57 -42.90 -34.94
CA GLN A 552 11.90 -43.04 -33.64
C GLN A 552 12.69 -42.43 -32.47
N PHE A 553 14.02 -42.30 -32.58
CA PHE A 553 14.88 -41.78 -31.51
C PHE A 553 15.23 -40.29 -31.68
N ILE A 554 14.87 -39.66 -32.78
CA ILE A 554 15.12 -38.23 -33.02
C ILE A 554 14.40 -37.34 -31.98
N PRO A 555 13.12 -37.60 -31.63
CA PRO A 555 12.46 -36.87 -30.53
C PRO A 555 13.18 -37.04 -29.19
N SER A 556 13.83 -38.20 -28.97
CA SER A 556 14.61 -38.48 -27.77
C SER A 556 15.90 -37.66 -27.74
N VAL A 557 16.57 -37.48 -28.89
CA VAL A 557 17.71 -36.57 -29.01
C VAL A 557 17.29 -35.14 -28.70
N GLU A 558 16.22 -34.64 -29.32
CA GLU A 558 15.68 -33.30 -29.04
C GLU A 558 15.36 -33.14 -27.55
N LYS A 559 14.66 -34.11 -26.96
CA LYS A 559 14.31 -34.10 -25.53
C LYS A 559 15.55 -34.00 -24.65
N GLY A 560 16.62 -34.72 -24.99
CA GLY A 560 17.91 -34.66 -24.30
C GLY A 560 18.58 -33.28 -24.41
N VAL A 561 18.60 -32.72 -25.61
CA VAL A 561 19.09 -31.37 -25.89
C VAL A 561 18.30 -30.33 -25.09
N ARG A 562 16.97 -30.34 -25.19
CA ARG A 562 16.07 -29.41 -24.49
C ARG A 562 16.23 -29.48 -22.97
N ALA A 563 16.38 -30.68 -22.41
CA ALA A 563 16.65 -30.87 -20.99
C ALA A 563 18.01 -30.29 -20.57
N GLN A 564 19.04 -30.47 -21.40
CA GLN A 564 20.36 -29.91 -21.14
C GLN A 564 20.39 -28.38 -21.28
N LEU A 565 19.67 -27.80 -22.26
CA LEU A 565 19.51 -26.34 -22.39
C LEU A 565 18.88 -25.73 -21.13
N LYS A 566 17.83 -26.36 -20.59
CA LYS A 566 17.20 -25.92 -19.32
C LYS A 566 18.14 -26.02 -18.12
N ARG A 567 18.99 -27.04 -18.07
CA ARG A 567 19.98 -27.23 -16.99
C ARG A 567 21.18 -26.27 -17.10
N GLY A 568 21.35 -25.63 -18.25
CA GLY A 568 22.55 -24.84 -18.57
C GLY A 568 23.74 -25.69 -18.98
N LEU A 569 24.85 -25.03 -19.33
CA LEU A 569 26.06 -25.68 -19.86
C LEU A 569 27.19 -25.67 -18.83
N LEU A 570 28.06 -24.67 -18.87
CA LEU A 570 29.23 -24.55 -17.98
C LEU A 570 28.83 -23.95 -16.63
N ASP A 571 28.06 -22.86 -16.65
CA ASP A 571 27.75 -22.06 -15.46
C ASP A 571 26.34 -22.30 -14.91
N GLY A 572 25.65 -23.35 -15.38
CA GLY A 572 24.32 -23.74 -14.89
C GLY A 572 23.16 -22.82 -15.30
N HIS A 573 23.41 -21.75 -16.05
CA HIS A 573 22.37 -20.86 -16.55
C HIS A 573 21.63 -21.43 -17.76
N PRO A 574 20.28 -21.38 -17.82
CA PRO A 574 19.52 -21.87 -18.95
C PRO A 574 19.96 -21.23 -20.26
N VAL A 575 20.08 -22.05 -21.30
CA VAL A 575 20.53 -21.64 -22.63
C VAL A 575 19.34 -21.27 -23.50
N VAL A 576 19.38 -20.09 -24.12
CA VAL A 576 18.31 -19.56 -24.99
C VAL A 576 18.88 -19.08 -26.33
N ASP A 577 18.00 -18.80 -27.27
CA ASP A 577 18.29 -18.28 -28.61
C ASP A 577 19.29 -19.15 -29.38
N VAL A 578 18.97 -20.43 -29.55
CA VAL A 578 19.81 -21.40 -30.27
C VAL A 578 19.00 -22.30 -31.19
N ARG A 579 19.57 -22.58 -32.36
CA ARG A 579 19.16 -23.67 -33.23
C ARG A 579 20.13 -24.83 -33.09
N VAL A 580 19.60 -26.02 -32.86
CA VAL A 580 20.37 -27.26 -32.82
C VAL A 580 19.96 -28.13 -34.00
N THR A 581 20.92 -28.42 -34.88
CA THR A 581 20.75 -29.30 -36.03
C THR A 581 21.40 -30.65 -35.76
N LEU A 582 20.61 -31.73 -35.75
CA LEU A 582 21.13 -33.09 -35.74
C LEU A 582 21.59 -33.46 -37.15
N VAL A 583 22.89 -33.65 -37.34
CA VAL A 583 23.48 -33.89 -38.68
C VAL A 583 23.80 -35.35 -38.92
N ASP A 584 24.23 -36.08 -37.90
CA ASP A 584 24.58 -37.50 -38.00
C ASP A 584 24.49 -38.19 -36.62
N GLY A 585 24.72 -39.49 -36.58
CA GLY A 585 24.81 -40.25 -35.34
C GLY A 585 25.03 -41.73 -35.59
N LYS A 586 24.99 -42.54 -34.52
CA LYS A 586 25.11 -44.00 -34.62
C LYS A 586 24.19 -44.68 -33.62
N ALA A 587 23.49 -45.70 -34.11
CA ALA A 587 22.70 -46.62 -33.30
C ALA A 587 23.31 -48.03 -33.28
N HIS A 588 22.99 -48.80 -32.25
CA HIS A 588 23.20 -50.23 -32.18
C HIS A 588 21.84 -50.91 -32.05
N SER A 589 21.63 -52.01 -32.77
CA SER A 589 20.31 -52.64 -32.90
C SER A 589 19.74 -53.18 -31.58
N VAL A 590 20.58 -53.45 -30.59
CA VAL A 590 20.18 -54.03 -29.29
C VAL A 590 20.39 -53.07 -28.13
N ASP A 591 21.42 -52.23 -28.18
CA ASP A 591 21.83 -51.41 -27.04
C ASP A 591 21.35 -49.95 -27.13
N SER A 592 20.76 -49.55 -28.26
CA SER A 592 20.18 -48.20 -28.39
C SER A 592 18.79 -48.12 -27.75
N SER A 593 18.57 -47.02 -27.03
CA SER A 593 17.31 -46.72 -26.34
C SER A 593 17.07 -45.21 -26.30
N ASP A 594 15.83 -44.81 -26.03
CA ASP A 594 15.45 -43.40 -25.81
C ASP A 594 16.36 -42.70 -24.79
N ALA A 595 16.65 -43.36 -23.66
CA ALA A 595 17.49 -42.81 -22.60
C ALA A 595 18.95 -42.62 -23.08
N ALA A 596 19.46 -43.56 -23.89
CA ALA A 596 20.79 -43.45 -24.46
C ALA A 596 20.88 -42.25 -25.42
N PHE A 597 19.89 -42.06 -26.30
CA PHE A 597 19.86 -40.94 -27.26
C PHE A 597 19.60 -39.57 -26.59
N GLN A 598 18.78 -39.52 -25.54
CA GLN A 598 18.67 -38.32 -24.70
C GLN A 598 20.02 -37.94 -24.08
N THR A 599 20.75 -38.93 -23.56
CA THR A 599 22.06 -38.70 -22.93
C THR A 599 23.12 -38.29 -23.95
N ALA A 600 23.14 -38.94 -25.13
CA ALA A 600 24.03 -38.60 -26.23
C ALA A 600 23.76 -37.17 -26.75
N GLY A 601 22.50 -36.77 -26.97
CA GLY A 601 22.17 -35.40 -27.36
C GLY A 601 22.65 -34.35 -26.34
N ALA A 602 22.45 -34.62 -25.05
CA ALA A 602 22.94 -33.75 -23.97
C ALA A 602 24.47 -33.67 -23.88
N LEU A 603 25.18 -34.77 -24.19
CA LEU A 603 26.65 -34.80 -24.27
C LEU A 603 27.16 -34.00 -25.47
N ALA A 604 26.52 -34.16 -26.64
CA ALA A 604 26.87 -33.45 -27.86
C ALA A 604 26.78 -31.93 -27.66
N LEU A 605 25.71 -31.46 -27.01
CA LEU A 605 25.54 -30.05 -26.69
C LEU A 605 26.62 -29.51 -25.73
N ARG A 606 26.98 -30.30 -24.70
CA ARG A 606 28.05 -29.91 -23.77
C ARG A 606 29.42 -29.86 -24.43
N GLU A 607 29.71 -30.76 -25.37
CA GLU A 607 30.96 -30.70 -26.13
C GLU A 607 30.99 -29.50 -27.08
N ALA A 608 29.88 -29.23 -27.79
CA ALA A 608 29.77 -28.02 -28.62
C ALA A 608 30.02 -26.74 -27.80
N ALA A 609 29.50 -26.70 -26.58
CA ALA A 609 29.71 -25.60 -25.65
C ALA A 609 31.16 -25.48 -25.19
N ALA A 610 31.83 -26.60 -24.87
CA ALA A 610 33.23 -26.59 -24.47
C ALA A 610 34.18 -26.13 -25.59
N ALA A 611 33.79 -26.35 -26.85
CA ALA A 611 34.53 -25.93 -28.03
C ALA A 611 34.18 -24.49 -28.51
N SER A 612 33.26 -23.79 -27.86
CA SER A 612 32.77 -22.47 -28.27
C SER A 612 32.76 -21.47 -27.12
N ARG A 613 32.72 -20.18 -27.45
CA ARG A 613 32.50 -19.13 -26.46
C ARG A 613 31.01 -19.07 -26.13
N ILE A 614 30.68 -19.31 -24.87
CA ILE A 614 29.33 -19.08 -24.32
C ILE A 614 29.27 -17.63 -23.82
N THR A 615 28.18 -16.94 -24.16
CA THR A 615 27.89 -15.58 -23.71
C THR A 615 26.80 -15.63 -22.66
N LEU A 616 27.01 -14.95 -21.54
CA LEU A 616 25.96 -14.72 -20.54
C LEU A 616 25.06 -13.58 -21.00
N LEU A 617 23.77 -13.73 -20.72
CA LEU A 617 22.77 -12.72 -20.97
C LEU A 617 22.15 -12.27 -19.64
N GLU A 618 22.05 -10.97 -19.45
CA GLU A 618 21.34 -10.37 -18.33
C GLU A 618 19.93 -9.92 -18.76
N PRO A 619 18.94 -9.98 -17.85
CA PRO A 619 17.61 -9.43 -18.11
C PRO A 619 17.65 -7.89 -18.06
N LEU A 620 17.00 -7.27 -19.06
CA LEU A 620 16.68 -5.84 -19.06
C LEU A 620 15.18 -5.69 -18.81
N ASP A 621 14.85 -4.69 -17.99
CA ASP A 621 13.49 -4.27 -17.74
C ASP A 621 13.26 -2.90 -18.39
N THR A 622 12.08 -2.71 -18.96
CA THR A 622 11.56 -1.38 -19.27
C THR A 622 11.00 -0.79 -18.00
N VAL A 623 11.35 0.46 -17.72
CA VAL A 623 11.04 1.18 -16.50
C VAL A 623 10.49 2.55 -16.85
N ASP A 624 9.33 2.86 -16.29
CA ASP A 624 8.69 4.18 -16.39
C ASP A 624 8.80 4.87 -15.03
N ILE A 625 9.52 5.99 -14.98
CA ILE A 625 9.80 6.73 -13.75
C ILE A 625 9.09 8.07 -13.79
N THR A 626 8.18 8.30 -12.85
CA THR A 626 7.43 9.54 -12.74
C THR A 626 7.98 10.37 -11.58
N LEU A 627 8.50 11.57 -11.85
CA LEU A 627 9.12 12.44 -10.85
C LEU A 627 8.82 13.93 -11.09
N PRO A 628 8.93 14.79 -10.06
CA PRO A 628 8.93 16.24 -10.23
C PRO A 628 10.07 16.74 -11.12
N ASP A 629 9.82 17.78 -11.91
CA ASP A 629 10.77 18.33 -12.89
C ASP A 629 12.10 18.78 -12.27
N GLU A 630 12.08 19.22 -11.00
CA GLU A 630 13.29 19.63 -10.26
C GLU A 630 14.31 18.50 -10.05
N HIS A 631 13.85 17.24 -10.08
CA HIS A 631 14.71 16.07 -9.88
C HIS A 631 15.19 15.44 -11.19
N LEU A 632 14.73 15.92 -12.35
CA LEU A 632 14.99 15.34 -13.67
C LEU A 632 16.48 15.12 -13.95
N GLY A 633 17.30 16.16 -13.75
CA GLY A 633 18.74 16.08 -14.01
C GLY A 633 19.46 15.05 -13.13
N THR A 634 19.09 14.97 -11.85
CA THR A 634 19.67 14.03 -10.88
C THR A 634 19.34 12.58 -11.24
N VAL A 635 18.08 12.30 -11.57
CA VAL A 635 17.64 10.93 -11.93
C VAL A 635 18.26 10.48 -13.26
N LEU A 636 18.34 11.36 -14.27
CA LEU A 636 19.02 11.04 -15.53
C LEU A 636 20.50 10.71 -15.32
N GLY A 637 21.19 11.42 -14.43
CA GLY A 637 22.57 11.14 -14.05
C GLY A 637 22.74 9.77 -13.39
N ASP A 638 21.84 9.43 -12.45
CA ASP A 638 21.84 8.12 -11.78
C ASP A 638 21.57 6.97 -12.78
N LEU A 639 20.56 7.10 -13.65
CA LEU A 639 20.27 6.11 -14.68
C LEU A 639 21.47 5.84 -15.60
N SER A 640 22.19 6.91 -16.00
CA SER A 640 23.39 6.75 -16.82
C SER A 640 24.49 5.98 -16.09
N SER A 641 24.62 6.12 -14.77
CA SER A 641 25.60 5.38 -13.97
C SER A 641 25.25 3.89 -13.83
N ARG A 642 23.96 3.56 -13.91
CA ARG A 642 23.40 2.20 -13.81
C ARG A 642 23.21 1.52 -15.16
N ARG A 643 23.89 1.98 -16.21
CA ARG A 643 23.75 1.43 -17.57
C ARG A 643 22.32 1.50 -18.12
N GLY A 644 21.51 2.42 -17.60
CA GLY A 644 20.18 2.72 -18.11
C GLY A 644 20.25 3.40 -19.47
N ARG A 645 19.40 2.96 -20.40
CA ARG A 645 19.20 3.53 -21.71
C ARG A 645 17.87 4.26 -21.74
N VAL A 646 17.92 5.58 -21.62
CA VAL A 646 16.74 6.43 -21.74
C VAL A 646 16.21 6.35 -23.18
N LEU A 647 14.94 5.95 -23.30
CA LEU A 647 14.20 5.87 -24.55
C LEU A 647 13.53 7.21 -24.90
N GLY A 648 13.08 7.94 -23.87
CA GLY A 648 12.44 9.24 -24.02
C GLY A 648 12.00 9.82 -22.68
N THR A 649 11.53 11.06 -22.73
CA THR A 649 10.90 11.76 -21.60
C THR A 649 9.60 12.38 -22.07
N GLU A 650 8.54 12.21 -21.28
CA GLU A 650 7.23 12.80 -21.54
C GLU A 650 6.90 13.77 -20.41
N SER A 651 6.50 15.00 -20.77
CA SER A 651 5.99 15.96 -19.79
C SER A 651 4.60 15.50 -19.34
N GLY A 652 4.46 15.22 -18.06
CA GLY A 652 3.19 14.94 -17.41
C GLY A 652 2.51 16.21 -16.92
N GLU A 653 1.33 16.04 -16.33
CA GLU A 653 0.61 17.13 -15.68
C GLU A 653 1.24 17.49 -14.32
N GLY A 654 1.04 18.73 -13.87
CA GLY A 654 1.45 19.16 -12.52
C GLY A 654 2.96 19.30 -12.30
N GLY A 655 3.74 19.63 -13.34
CA GLY A 655 5.21 19.80 -13.19
C GLY A 655 5.94 18.50 -12.91
N ARG A 656 5.40 17.38 -13.43
CA ARG A 656 6.01 16.06 -13.36
C ARG A 656 6.46 15.63 -14.75
N THR A 657 7.54 14.86 -14.79
CA THR A 657 8.06 14.24 -16.01
C THR A 657 8.09 12.73 -15.83
N VAL A 658 7.74 12.00 -16.89
CA VAL A 658 7.89 10.55 -17.00
C VAL A 658 9.15 10.26 -17.84
N ILE A 659 10.07 9.46 -17.30
CA ILE A 659 11.25 8.96 -18.01
C ILE A 659 10.98 7.51 -18.40
N HIS A 660 11.02 7.21 -19.70
CA HIS A 660 10.99 5.86 -20.23
C HIS A 660 12.43 5.37 -20.42
N THR A 661 12.81 4.28 -19.76
CA THR A 661 14.19 3.76 -19.81
C THR A 661 14.23 2.24 -19.85
N GLU A 662 15.27 1.68 -20.45
CA GLU A 662 15.61 0.26 -20.31
C GLU A 662 16.84 0.13 -19.43
N ILE A 663 16.79 -0.74 -18.42
CA ILE A 663 17.86 -0.88 -17.44
C ILE A 663 18.03 -2.33 -17.02
N PRO A 664 19.26 -2.81 -16.77
CA PRO A 664 19.46 -4.17 -16.29
C PRO A 664 18.75 -4.41 -14.95
N ALA A 665 18.03 -5.53 -14.83
CA ALA A 665 17.22 -5.80 -13.64
C ALA A 665 18.06 -5.91 -12.34
N ALA A 666 19.35 -6.23 -12.46
CA ALA A 666 20.31 -6.22 -11.35
C ALA A 666 20.43 -4.84 -10.68
N GLU A 667 20.35 -3.77 -11.47
CA GLU A 667 20.48 -2.39 -10.99
C GLU A 667 19.20 -1.89 -10.30
N LEU A 668 18.10 -2.63 -10.47
CA LEU A 668 16.79 -2.32 -9.90
C LEU A 668 16.57 -2.90 -8.50
N LEU A 669 17.43 -3.81 -8.02
CA LEU A 669 17.25 -4.50 -6.74
C LEU A 669 17.09 -3.55 -5.54
N ARG A 670 17.76 -2.40 -5.57
CA ARG A 670 17.67 -1.36 -4.52
C ARG A 670 17.08 -0.04 -5.02
N TYR A 671 16.62 0.00 -6.27
CA TYR A 671 16.31 1.27 -6.93
C TYR A 671 15.14 2.01 -6.28
N ALA A 672 14.16 1.29 -5.70
CA ALA A 672 13.08 1.93 -4.95
C ALA A 672 13.55 2.74 -3.73
N ILE A 673 14.69 2.38 -3.14
CA ILE A 673 15.28 3.10 -2.01
C ILE A 673 16.09 4.28 -2.54
N ASP A 674 16.95 4.00 -3.52
CA ASP A 674 17.85 4.99 -4.10
C ASP A 674 17.08 6.13 -4.78
N LEU A 675 16.06 5.81 -5.58
CA LEU A 675 15.20 6.78 -6.25
C LEU A 675 14.49 7.70 -5.25
N ARG A 676 13.96 7.14 -4.16
CA ARG A 676 13.31 7.95 -3.12
C ARG A 676 14.30 8.88 -2.43
N SER A 677 15.51 8.41 -2.15
CA SER A 677 16.58 9.26 -1.61
C SER A 677 16.94 10.41 -2.56
N LEU A 678 17.04 10.14 -3.87
CA LEU A 678 17.36 11.15 -4.89
C LEU A 678 16.26 12.20 -5.12
N THR A 679 15.02 11.87 -4.77
CA THR A 679 13.83 12.67 -5.10
C THR A 679 13.02 13.08 -3.88
N SER A 680 13.62 13.03 -2.69
CA SER A 680 12.94 13.34 -1.42
C SER A 680 11.62 12.56 -1.24
N GLY A 681 11.56 11.34 -1.76
CA GLY A 681 10.41 10.44 -1.69
C GLY A 681 9.29 10.69 -2.70
N THR A 682 9.46 11.62 -3.64
CA THR A 682 8.37 12.08 -4.53
C THR A 682 8.27 11.33 -5.86
N ALA A 683 9.31 10.59 -6.24
CA ALA A 683 9.30 9.81 -7.46
C ALA A 683 8.78 8.38 -7.24
N THR A 684 8.10 7.88 -8.27
CA THR A 684 7.62 6.50 -8.35
C THR A 684 8.10 5.88 -9.65
N PHE A 685 8.13 4.55 -9.72
CA PHE A 685 8.40 3.87 -10.97
C PHE A 685 7.60 2.58 -11.09
N THR A 686 7.40 2.14 -12.32
CA THR A 686 6.90 0.80 -12.67
C THR A 686 7.96 0.09 -13.50
N ARG A 687 7.89 -1.24 -13.58
CA ARG A 687 8.84 -2.01 -14.39
C ARG A 687 8.22 -3.26 -14.99
N HIS A 688 8.69 -3.63 -16.17
CA HIS A 688 8.30 -4.85 -16.87
C HIS A 688 9.51 -5.48 -17.56
N HIS A 689 9.58 -6.82 -17.54
CA HIS A 689 10.64 -7.52 -18.26
C HIS A 689 10.57 -7.24 -19.76
N ALA A 690 11.67 -6.78 -20.34
CA ALA A 690 11.74 -6.45 -21.77
C ALA A 690 12.35 -7.59 -22.58
N ARG A 691 13.61 -7.94 -22.28
CA ARG A 691 14.39 -8.96 -23.01
C ARG A 691 15.66 -9.35 -22.27
N PHE A 692 16.42 -10.27 -22.86
CA PHE A 692 17.79 -10.59 -22.45
C PHE A 692 18.82 -10.00 -23.42
N GLU A 693 19.88 -9.40 -22.89
CA GLU A 693 21.01 -8.88 -23.68
C GLU A 693 22.36 -9.40 -23.18
N PRO A 694 23.41 -9.42 -24.04
CA PRO A 694 24.75 -9.82 -23.62
C PRO A 694 25.27 -8.99 -22.45
N LEU A 695 25.68 -9.67 -21.38
CA LEU A 695 26.36 -9.05 -20.25
C LEU A 695 27.69 -8.43 -20.74
N PRO A 696 27.95 -7.13 -20.48
CA PRO A 696 29.17 -6.45 -20.93
C PRO A 696 30.45 -7.13 -20.44
N GLU A 697 31.51 -7.08 -21.27
CA GLU A 697 32.82 -7.60 -20.87
C GLU A 697 33.38 -6.82 -19.67
N GLY A 698 33.64 -7.52 -18.56
CA GLY A 698 34.15 -6.93 -17.31
C GLY A 698 33.08 -6.53 -16.28
N ALA A 699 31.79 -6.64 -16.61
CA ALA A 699 30.73 -6.53 -15.61
C ALA A 699 30.83 -7.68 -14.60
N ALA A 700 30.66 -7.36 -13.31
CA ALA A 700 30.57 -8.39 -12.28
C ALA A 700 29.32 -9.23 -12.56
N VAL A 701 29.46 -10.57 -12.53
CA VAL A 701 28.30 -11.46 -12.57
C VAL A 701 27.54 -11.23 -11.25
N PRO A 702 26.28 -10.76 -11.29
CA PRO A 702 25.50 -10.62 -10.07
C PRO A 702 25.30 -12.02 -9.48
N THR A 703 25.94 -12.30 -8.34
CA THR A 703 25.89 -13.59 -7.64
C THR A 703 24.74 -13.68 -6.66
#